data_AF-A0A0C2H8B3-F1
#
_entry.id   AF-A0A0C2H8B3-F1
#
_cell.length_a   1.000
_cell.length_b   1.000
_cell.length_c   1.000
_cell.angle_alpha   90.00
_cell.angle_beta   90.00
_cell.angle_gamma   90.00
#
_symmetry.space_group_name_H-M   'P 1'
#
loop_
_entity.id
_entity.type
_entity.pdbx_description
1 polymer ?
#
loop_
_entity_poly.entity_id
_entity_poly.type
_entity_poly.pdbx_seq_one_letter_code
_entity_poly.pdbx_strand_id
1 'polypeptide(L)'
;MAFKMESSQLKIAEKLVILNDRAVGMLTRIYNIKKACADSKSKPAFLADKHMENAIKHVARKFPVVDARMNTSTFHYVDTMKEDIIKSLGLYYYTFADLMELKDNILQLLTTMDACQCQLDISLNYELTAGYLNLVVNLICLMVLLSRVDDRKVVLGLFNAAYDLLHGQSESSFPRLGQMILDYEHPMRKLSEDLGPLNRLISSALSSLSPVYLRRNITANTWRNAQILSLTANPQQILYAAQTDTIACEYLSLDVMDRWIVSRQYTLIVEGSFESLCVNCAYSLKTSQVLWLLRHLSEWPSSSKKASKQCDELVDRQLPELLYYMLELRQLVTKYSDVIQRYYLKYVNGYDAIMTRELVSNINDLNEDDAAILSDFASSISSINSDTDLRALRLDWFRFQARTSMARSPFLLTKNRKLAIIMNTNVFHLKMIDLQDEMLKETSDLSVYCSALHDMCPEEKNHILEKSLALCNSILDDVCQSITDVVGALCEYELRLAEQTSPSTIAAQIVSQMLRSKGGKNAAAAAQKDPTPAGEESYRVDRQTLTYPDKLQTTLILLCLVELCAGVSQYRQLFVSDHFFAPREYLSQHIEHKFVDLILAMAVDPASPSTPRRPSDLLMIIQAYMTVLQNIDACVPLDITRLFNNVLLQQTQPLDSRNKETMTYIYTKWYLEVVLRRASAGHMLWSEHLQAMISSGEGIEFAPEQYTDPRELRCLAQIIGPYGVKYLAERLTWHVASQIGELNKIVLANRDVLHTARTNFDCNERMKEVMQVLAHEPKEKKGSTSSPADAILQRTSIIGQIFSFRDALHTALEQALGELGAAMGMQGPIDIALSNAVRAQSLQINPDEHYQMSCLLLVAIAISLPKLATVESATYKPSLRASLNNTHCIPLAVNTMAGALFHHHGRGDIHLRMKEFLALASSSVLRAAQEMDGRQDAINNQSALYIMLEQLVNKCRWLSMDVLEACFPYNLVRTAYQHCYQQEADTFQ
;
A
#
# COMPACT_ATOMS: atom_id res chain seq x y z
N MET A 1 57.31 -10.48 54.19
CA MET A 1 56.71 -9.16 53.97
C MET A 1 55.68 -9.29 52.86
N ALA A 2 54.39 -9.18 53.17
CA ALA A 2 53.35 -9.10 52.14
C ALA A 2 53.16 -7.63 51.75
N PHE A 3 53.08 -7.34 50.44
CA PHE A 3 52.81 -6.00 49.95
C PHE A 3 51.47 -5.49 50.53
N LYS A 4 51.48 -4.33 51.18
CA LYS A 4 50.27 -3.53 51.38
C LYS A 4 49.85 -3.00 50.00
N MET A 5 48.98 -3.71 49.30
CA MET A 5 48.20 -3.07 48.24
C MET A 5 47.16 -2.19 48.91
N GLU A 6 47.19 -0.90 48.63
CA GLU A 6 46.18 0.04 49.12
C GLU A 6 44.83 -0.26 48.47
N SER A 7 43.79 -0.39 49.29
CA SER A 7 42.42 -0.71 48.89
C SER A 7 41.83 0.27 47.87
N SER A 8 42.29 1.53 47.88
CA SER A 8 41.90 2.59 46.95
C SER A 8 42.39 2.38 45.52
N GLN A 9 43.51 1.64 45.32
CA GLN A 9 44.16 1.50 44.02
C GLN A 9 43.61 0.37 43.14
N LEU A 10 42.77 -0.52 43.69
CA LEU A 10 42.31 -1.74 42.99
C LEU A 10 41.36 -1.46 41.80
N LYS A 11 40.64 -0.33 41.82
CA LYS A 11 39.68 0.12 40.78
C LYS A 11 38.67 -0.94 40.36
N ILE A 12 38.07 -1.61 41.35
CA ILE A 12 37.12 -2.72 41.14
C ILE A 12 35.86 -2.24 40.40
N ALA A 13 35.31 -1.08 40.78
CA ALA A 13 34.11 -0.52 40.15
C ALA A 13 34.34 -0.23 38.66
N GLU A 14 35.42 0.49 38.31
CA GLU A 14 35.75 0.81 36.91
C GLU A 14 36.01 -0.45 36.07
N LYS A 15 36.74 -1.42 36.63
CA LYS A 15 37.00 -2.69 35.93
C LYS A 15 35.73 -3.51 35.72
N LEU A 16 34.81 -3.54 36.69
CA LEU A 16 33.51 -4.21 36.54
C LEU A 16 32.67 -3.58 35.43
N VAL A 17 32.63 -2.24 35.32
CA VAL A 17 31.90 -1.55 34.24
C VAL A 17 32.52 -1.88 32.88
N ILE A 18 33.83 -1.66 32.72
CA ILE A 18 34.54 -1.83 31.44
C ILE A 18 34.53 -3.29 30.96
N LEU A 19 34.74 -4.26 31.86
CA LEU A 19 34.77 -5.67 31.48
C LEU A 19 33.38 -6.24 31.18
N ASN A 20 32.31 -5.73 31.82
CA ASN A 20 30.94 -6.13 31.46
C ASN A 20 30.57 -5.63 30.06
N ASP A 21 30.82 -4.36 29.76
CA ASP A 21 30.61 -3.79 28.42
C ASP A 21 31.40 -4.58 27.36
N ARG A 22 32.72 -4.74 27.55
CA ARG A 22 33.56 -5.51 26.62
C ARG A 22 33.10 -6.97 26.46
N ALA A 23 32.54 -7.58 27.51
CA ALA A 23 32.00 -8.94 27.43
C ALA A 23 30.71 -9.04 26.60
N VAL A 24 29.81 -8.05 26.67
CA VAL A 24 28.65 -7.99 25.77
C VAL A 24 29.12 -7.78 24.33
N GLY A 25 30.09 -6.90 24.09
CA GLY A 25 30.68 -6.70 22.77
C GLY A 25 31.32 -7.98 22.18
N MET A 26 32.01 -8.78 23.00
CA MET A 26 32.54 -10.08 22.57
C MET A 26 31.44 -11.12 22.34
N LEU A 27 30.36 -11.13 23.13
CA LEU A 27 29.20 -12.01 22.88
C LEU A 27 28.62 -11.75 21.49
N THR A 28 28.43 -10.48 21.11
CA THR A 28 27.94 -10.08 19.78
C THR A 28 28.89 -10.53 18.66
N ARG A 29 30.20 -10.25 18.77
CA ARG A 29 31.17 -10.67 17.73
C ARG A 29 31.21 -12.19 17.55
N ILE A 30 31.24 -12.97 18.64
CA ILE A 30 31.29 -14.44 18.57
C ILE A 30 29.95 -15.01 18.08
N TYR A 31 28.82 -14.40 18.43
CA TYR A 31 27.51 -14.77 17.90
C TYR A 31 27.47 -14.62 16.37
N ASN A 32 28.00 -13.51 15.83
CA ASN A 32 28.10 -13.28 14.40
C ASN A 32 29.06 -14.26 13.71
N ILE A 33 30.22 -14.57 14.29
CA ILE A 33 31.12 -15.62 13.78
C ILE A 33 30.41 -16.99 13.77
N LYS A 34 29.69 -17.34 14.85
CA LYS A 34 28.92 -18.58 14.94
C LYS A 34 27.85 -18.67 13.84
N LYS A 35 27.12 -17.58 13.57
CA LYS A 35 26.12 -17.52 12.50
C LYS A 35 26.77 -17.62 11.12
N ALA A 36 27.85 -16.86 10.89
CA ALA A 36 28.56 -16.84 9.61
C ALA A 36 29.17 -18.20 9.24
N CYS A 37 29.74 -18.93 10.20
CA CYS A 37 30.29 -20.27 9.98
C CYS A 37 29.22 -21.37 9.82
N ALA A 38 28.02 -21.17 10.38
CA ALA A 38 26.93 -22.15 10.33
C ALA A 38 26.10 -22.11 9.04
N ASP A 39 25.94 -20.94 8.41
CA ASP A 39 25.30 -20.82 7.09
C ASP A 39 26.30 -21.08 5.96
N SER A 40 25.95 -21.99 5.06
CA SER A 40 26.77 -22.42 3.93
C SER A 40 27.00 -21.32 2.89
N LYS A 41 26.20 -20.25 2.88
CA LYS A 41 26.39 -19.08 1.99
C LYS A 41 27.37 -18.05 2.56
N SER A 42 27.39 -17.84 3.87
CA SER A 42 28.27 -16.87 4.54
C SER A 42 29.60 -17.46 5.01
N LYS A 43 29.71 -18.79 5.08
CA LYS A 43 30.92 -19.48 5.51
C LYS A 43 32.11 -19.08 4.60
N PRO A 44 33.28 -18.73 5.15
CA PRO A 44 34.46 -18.39 4.34
C PRO A 44 34.75 -19.46 3.28
N ALA A 45 34.88 -19.05 2.02
CA ALA A 45 34.97 -19.96 0.87
C ALA A 45 36.08 -21.03 1.03
N PHE A 46 37.20 -20.65 1.63
CA PHE A 46 38.33 -21.53 1.99
C PHE A 46 37.93 -22.76 2.82
N LEU A 47 36.87 -22.67 3.64
CA LEU A 47 36.37 -23.76 4.48
C LEU A 47 35.38 -24.68 3.75
N ALA A 48 34.94 -24.29 2.55
CA ALA A 48 34.02 -25.05 1.69
C ALA A 48 34.71 -25.58 0.42
N ASP A 49 35.96 -25.19 0.16
CA ASP A 49 36.72 -25.60 -1.02
C ASP A 49 37.21 -27.06 -0.92
N LYS A 50 36.88 -27.84 -1.95
CA LYS A 50 37.32 -29.23 -2.13
C LYS A 50 38.83 -29.36 -2.27
N HIS A 51 39.52 -28.36 -2.82
CA HIS A 51 40.98 -28.38 -2.94
C HIS A 51 41.69 -28.21 -1.58
N MET A 52 41.02 -27.58 -0.61
CA MET A 52 41.54 -27.37 0.75
C MET A 52 41.11 -28.45 1.75
N GLU A 53 40.19 -29.34 1.38
CA GLU A 53 39.57 -30.34 2.27
C GLU A 53 40.61 -31.24 3.00
N ASN A 54 41.69 -31.62 2.31
CA ASN A 54 42.77 -32.41 2.91
C ASN A 54 43.59 -31.63 3.95
N ALA A 55 43.85 -30.33 3.70
CA ALA A 55 44.49 -29.44 4.65
C ALA A 55 43.59 -29.20 5.87
N ILE A 56 42.31 -28.91 5.65
CA ILE A 56 41.28 -28.75 6.69
C ILE A 56 41.23 -29.97 7.62
N LYS A 57 41.16 -31.19 7.05
CA LYS A 57 41.14 -32.43 7.83
C LYS A 57 42.46 -32.67 8.58
N HIS A 58 43.60 -32.27 8.02
CA HIS A 58 44.90 -32.37 8.71
C HIS A 58 44.97 -31.40 9.89
N VAL A 59 44.59 -30.13 9.69
CA VAL A 59 44.51 -29.09 10.71
C VAL A 59 43.58 -29.50 11.84
N ALA A 60 42.35 -29.92 11.53
CA ALA A 60 41.35 -30.33 12.53
C ALA A 60 41.83 -31.50 13.42
N ARG A 61 42.57 -32.45 12.84
CA ARG A 61 43.06 -33.65 13.56
C ARG A 61 44.32 -33.41 14.39
N LYS A 62 45.21 -32.51 13.97
CA LYS A 62 46.46 -32.21 14.67
C LYS A 62 46.41 -30.95 15.55
N PHE A 63 45.30 -30.23 15.56
CA PHE A 63 45.12 -29.03 16.38
C PHE A 63 45.52 -29.29 17.85
N PRO A 64 46.45 -28.51 18.43
CA PRO A 64 46.93 -27.21 17.98
C PRO A 64 48.28 -27.26 17.24
N VAL A 65 48.95 -28.42 17.14
CA VAL A 65 50.30 -28.56 16.57
C VAL A 65 50.22 -28.78 15.06
N VAL A 66 50.25 -27.68 14.29
CA VAL A 66 50.09 -27.68 12.83
C VAL A 66 51.41 -27.36 12.12
N ASP A 67 52.20 -28.40 11.81
CA ASP A 67 53.47 -28.26 11.07
C ASP A 67 53.24 -28.09 9.56
N ALA A 68 52.84 -26.89 9.14
CA ALA A 68 52.57 -26.58 7.72
C ALA A 68 53.82 -26.76 6.83
N ARG A 69 54.98 -26.28 7.30
CA ARG A 69 56.26 -26.32 6.56
C ARG A 69 56.78 -27.73 6.26
N MET A 70 56.50 -28.71 7.13
CA MET A 70 56.96 -30.10 6.93
C MET A 70 56.01 -30.93 6.03
N ASN A 71 54.80 -30.45 5.78
CA ASN A 71 53.74 -31.18 5.05
C ASN A 71 53.38 -30.47 3.73
N THR A 72 54.38 -30.01 2.98
CA THR A 72 54.24 -29.14 1.80
C THR A 72 53.24 -29.65 0.75
N SER A 73 53.13 -30.97 0.55
CA SER A 73 52.16 -31.57 -0.37
C SER A 73 50.70 -31.45 0.07
N THR A 74 50.45 -31.36 1.37
CA THR A 74 49.09 -31.19 1.95
C THR A 74 48.70 -29.72 2.01
N PHE A 75 49.66 -28.83 2.23
CA PHE A 75 49.45 -27.38 2.35
C PHE A 75 49.77 -26.60 1.06
N HIS A 76 50.03 -27.26 -0.07
CA HIS A 76 50.42 -26.59 -1.33
C HIS A 76 49.43 -25.50 -1.76
N TYR A 77 48.13 -25.78 -1.70
CA TYR A 77 47.07 -24.81 -2.05
C TYR A 77 46.93 -23.67 -1.02
N VAL A 78 47.26 -23.96 0.25
CA VAL A 78 47.31 -22.97 1.33
C VAL A 78 48.48 -22.01 1.11
N ASP A 79 49.64 -22.51 0.68
CA ASP A 79 50.82 -21.70 0.38
C ASP A 79 50.60 -20.77 -0.83
N THR A 80 49.85 -21.21 -1.85
CA THR A 80 49.47 -20.36 -3.00
C THR A 80 48.45 -19.28 -2.67
N MET A 81 47.65 -19.42 -1.61
CA MET A 81 46.59 -18.46 -1.22
C MET A 81 46.82 -17.83 0.16
N LYS A 82 48.04 -17.93 0.71
CA LYS A 82 48.32 -17.57 2.12
C LYS A 82 47.97 -16.12 2.49
N GLU A 83 48.21 -15.17 1.58
CA GLU A 83 47.88 -13.76 1.80
C GLU A 83 46.36 -13.53 1.90
N ASP A 84 45.57 -14.15 1.01
CA ASP A 84 44.11 -14.07 1.02
C ASP A 84 43.49 -14.77 2.25
N ILE A 85 44.06 -15.91 2.67
CA ILE A 85 43.64 -16.65 3.86
C ILE A 85 43.89 -15.82 5.13
N ILE A 86 45.07 -15.20 5.26
CA ILE A 86 45.39 -14.30 6.38
C ILE A 86 44.44 -13.10 6.39
N LYS A 87 44.21 -12.48 5.23
CA LYS A 87 43.33 -11.31 5.10
C LYS A 87 41.87 -11.63 5.43
N SER A 88 41.37 -12.81 5.05
CA SER A 88 39.98 -13.23 5.27
C SER A 88 39.72 -13.77 6.68
N LEU A 89 40.60 -14.64 7.20
CA LEU A 89 40.41 -15.26 8.52
C LEU A 89 40.94 -14.41 9.68
N GLY A 90 41.76 -13.39 9.41
CA GLY A 90 42.36 -12.54 10.43
C GLY A 90 41.36 -11.87 11.37
N LEU A 91 40.21 -11.41 10.85
CA LEU A 91 39.15 -10.82 11.69
C LEU A 91 38.62 -11.79 12.74
N TYR A 92 38.44 -13.07 12.36
CA TYR A 92 37.99 -14.12 13.27
C TYR A 92 39.10 -14.51 14.24
N TYR A 93 40.33 -14.63 13.74
CA TYR A 93 41.50 -14.96 14.55
C TYR A 93 41.72 -13.96 15.69
N TYR A 94 41.80 -12.66 15.38
CA TYR A 94 42.00 -11.63 16.40
C TYR A 94 40.78 -11.51 17.34
N THR A 95 39.55 -11.76 16.87
CA THR A 95 38.38 -11.82 17.76
C THR A 95 38.49 -12.96 18.80
N PHE A 96 39.09 -14.11 18.43
CA PHE A 96 39.36 -15.19 19.40
C PHE A 96 40.56 -14.89 20.32
N ALA A 97 41.56 -14.13 19.85
CA ALA A 97 42.66 -13.65 20.70
C ALA A 97 42.15 -12.63 21.75
N ASP A 98 41.35 -11.63 21.33
CA ASP A 98 40.65 -10.68 22.20
C ASP A 98 39.82 -11.39 23.29
N LEU A 99 39.14 -12.49 22.92
CA LEU A 99 38.37 -13.30 23.87
C LEU A 99 39.26 -13.94 24.95
N MET A 100 40.44 -14.43 24.58
CA MET A 100 41.40 -15.01 25.52
C MET A 100 41.92 -13.95 26.50
N GLU A 101 42.29 -12.77 26.01
CA GLU A 101 42.71 -11.66 26.88
C GLU A 101 41.57 -11.18 27.79
N LEU A 102 40.35 -11.07 27.27
CA LEU A 102 39.18 -10.74 28.08
C LEU A 102 38.94 -11.79 29.18
N LYS A 103 39.03 -13.08 28.86
CA LYS A 103 38.90 -14.18 29.84
C LYS A 103 39.90 -14.02 30.98
N ASP A 104 41.18 -13.81 30.65
CA ASP A 104 42.25 -13.64 31.64
C ASP A 104 41.98 -12.44 32.56
N ASN A 105 41.62 -11.28 31.99
CA ASN A 105 41.28 -10.07 32.74
C ASN A 105 40.07 -10.26 33.67
N ILE A 106 39.03 -10.96 33.21
CA ILE A 106 37.85 -11.28 34.03
C ILE A 106 38.25 -12.19 35.20
N LEU A 107 38.93 -13.31 34.95
CA LEU A 107 39.33 -14.23 36.02
C LEU A 107 40.29 -13.57 37.02
N GLN A 108 41.19 -12.69 36.56
CA GLN A 108 42.05 -11.90 37.44
C GLN A 108 41.23 -10.98 38.35
N LEU A 109 40.22 -10.28 37.83
CA LEU A 109 39.35 -9.42 38.64
C LEU A 109 38.54 -10.23 39.67
N LEU A 110 37.90 -11.32 39.24
CA LEU A 110 37.10 -12.17 40.12
C LEU A 110 37.97 -12.76 41.26
N THR A 111 39.17 -13.23 40.94
CA THR A 111 40.15 -13.72 41.94
C THR A 111 40.61 -12.61 42.88
N THR A 112 40.79 -11.39 42.38
CA THR A 112 41.12 -10.21 43.21
C THR A 112 39.98 -9.90 44.19
N MET A 113 38.73 -9.99 43.76
CA MET A 113 37.56 -9.77 44.62
C MET A 113 37.43 -10.85 45.71
N ASP A 114 37.73 -12.12 45.42
CA ASP A 114 37.74 -13.17 46.44
C ASP A 114 38.89 -13.01 47.44
N ALA A 115 40.10 -12.67 46.96
CA ALA A 115 41.24 -12.36 47.81
C ALA A 115 41.00 -11.15 48.74
N CYS A 116 40.22 -10.17 48.29
CA CYS A 116 39.76 -9.03 49.10
C CYS A 116 38.57 -9.37 50.03
N GLN A 117 38.03 -10.58 49.92
CA GLN A 117 36.89 -11.09 50.67
C GLN A 117 35.67 -10.14 50.65
N CYS A 118 35.30 -9.67 49.45
CA CYS A 118 34.13 -8.80 49.29
C CYS A 118 32.84 -9.44 49.85
N GLN A 119 32.02 -8.66 50.54
CA GLN A 119 30.68 -9.02 50.96
C GLN A 119 29.71 -8.59 49.86
N LEU A 120 28.87 -9.51 49.36
CA LEU A 120 27.92 -9.25 48.26
C LEU A 120 26.49 -9.51 48.76
N ASP A 121 25.66 -8.46 48.69
CA ASP A 121 24.24 -8.44 49.07
C ASP A 121 23.47 -7.50 48.12
N ILE A 122 22.65 -8.07 47.23
CA ILE A 122 21.88 -7.34 46.21
C ILE A 122 20.95 -6.27 46.81
N SER A 123 20.56 -6.40 48.08
CA SER A 123 19.72 -5.42 48.79
C SER A 123 20.49 -4.20 49.30
N LEU A 124 21.83 -4.27 49.36
CA LEU A 124 22.70 -3.22 49.93
C LEU A 124 23.68 -2.66 48.90
N ASN A 125 24.53 -3.51 48.31
CA ASN A 125 25.49 -3.12 47.27
C ASN A 125 25.03 -3.64 45.90
N TYR A 126 23.89 -3.11 45.45
CA TYR A 126 23.23 -3.51 44.21
C TYR A 126 24.16 -3.48 43.00
N GLU A 127 24.79 -2.34 42.70
CA GLU A 127 25.64 -2.17 41.50
C GLU A 127 26.87 -3.11 41.55
N LEU A 128 27.47 -3.32 42.72
CA LEU A 128 28.57 -4.27 42.92
C LEU A 128 28.14 -5.73 42.73
N THR A 129 27.00 -6.13 43.32
CA THR A 129 26.52 -7.51 43.28
C THR A 129 25.96 -7.86 41.89
N ALA A 130 25.18 -6.97 41.28
CA ALA A 130 24.68 -7.13 39.92
C ALA A 130 25.82 -7.12 38.89
N GLY A 131 26.78 -6.20 39.00
CA GLY A 131 27.95 -6.14 38.13
C GLY A 131 28.84 -7.38 38.22
N TYR A 132 29.00 -7.96 39.42
CA TYR A 132 29.71 -9.22 39.63
C TYR A 132 28.96 -10.41 39.00
N LEU A 133 27.67 -10.57 39.29
CA LEU A 133 26.86 -11.68 38.75
C LEU A 133 26.74 -11.62 37.22
N ASN A 134 26.55 -10.42 36.66
CA ASN A 134 26.58 -10.21 35.20
C ASN A 134 27.92 -10.62 34.61
N LEU A 135 29.05 -10.27 35.22
CA LEU A 135 30.36 -10.62 34.66
C LEU A 135 30.63 -12.13 34.68
N VAL A 136 30.22 -12.82 35.75
CA VAL A 136 30.31 -14.28 35.86
C VAL A 136 29.42 -14.97 34.82
N VAL A 137 28.17 -14.53 34.65
CA VAL A 137 27.26 -15.09 33.64
C VAL A 137 27.73 -14.78 32.22
N ASN A 138 28.20 -13.57 31.95
CA ASN A 138 28.75 -13.20 30.64
C ASN A 138 29.98 -14.06 30.28
N LEU A 139 30.87 -14.33 31.23
CA LEU A 139 31.98 -15.28 31.04
C LEU A 139 31.50 -16.69 30.71
N ILE A 140 30.52 -17.22 31.45
CA ILE A 140 29.93 -18.54 31.18
C ILE A 140 29.31 -18.57 29.78
N CYS A 141 28.50 -17.55 29.42
CA CYS A 141 27.88 -17.43 28.11
C CYS A 141 28.91 -17.33 26.98
N LEU A 142 29.98 -16.55 27.13
CA LEU A 142 31.07 -16.43 26.15
C LEU A 142 31.72 -17.79 25.87
N MET A 143 32.06 -18.52 26.93
CA MET A 143 32.76 -19.80 26.84
C MET A 143 31.85 -20.93 26.30
N VAL A 144 30.55 -20.91 26.61
CA VAL A 144 29.55 -21.82 26.02
C VAL A 144 29.26 -21.48 24.56
N LEU A 145 29.22 -20.19 24.21
CA LEU A 145 29.01 -19.76 22.83
C LEU A 145 30.21 -20.14 21.94
N LEU A 146 31.43 -19.97 22.46
CA LEU A 146 32.68 -20.43 21.85
C LEU A 146 32.66 -21.92 21.52
N SER A 147 32.24 -22.78 22.45
CA SER A 147 32.21 -24.24 22.22
C SER A 147 31.20 -24.65 21.16
N ARG A 148 30.17 -23.82 20.89
CA ARG A 148 29.15 -23.98 19.85
C ARG A 148 29.56 -23.41 18.47
N VAL A 149 30.83 -23.00 18.29
CA VAL A 149 31.38 -22.67 16.96
C VAL A 149 32.10 -23.90 16.42
N ASP A 150 31.52 -24.57 15.43
CA ASP A 150 31.98 -25.89 14.96
C ASP A 150 33.37 -25.82 14.30
N ASP A 151 33.57 -24.91 13.34
CA ASP A 151 34.82 -24.79 12.58
C ASP A 151 35.97 -24.08 13.34
N ARG A 152 35.82 -23.75 14.63
CA ARG A 152 36.78 -22.91 15.38
C ARG A 152 38.23 -23.40 15.32
N LYS A 153 38.45 -24.72 15.41
CA LYS A 153 39.78 -25.35 15.31
C LYS A 153 40.39 -25.18 13.91
N VAL A 154 39.55 -25.22 12.88
CA VAL A 154 39.96 -25.10 11.46
C VAL A 154 40.29 -23.64 11.13
N VAL A 155 39.45 -22.70 11.53
CA VAL A 155 39.67 -21.25 11.31
C VAL A 155 41.02 -20.81 11.90
N LEU A 156 41.26 -21.14 13.17
CA LEU A 156 42.50 -20.77 13.87
C LEU A 156 43.72 -21.48 13.29
N GLY A 157 43.63 -22.78 13.03
CA GLY A 157 44.74 -23.57 12.53
C GLY A 157 45.12 -23.28 11.06
N LEU A 158 44.15 -22.94 10.19
CA LEU A 158 44.44 -22.48 8.83
C LEU A 158 45.09 -21.10 8.82
N PHE A 159 44.62 -20.16 9.66
CA PHE A 159 45.25 -18.86 9.79
C PHE A 159 46.71 -18.98 10.23
N ASN A 160 47.00 -19.75 11.29
CA ASN A 160 48.38 -19.95 11.75
C ASN A 160 49.23 -20.69 10.71
N ALA A 161 48.69 -21.68 10.00
CA ALA A 161 49.40 -22.37 8.92
C ALA A 161 49.80 -21.42 7.78
N ALA A 162 48.88 -20.56 7.34
CA ALA A 162 49.17 -19.54 6.32
C ALA A 162 50.19 -18.50 6.83
N TYR A 163 50.07 -18.09 8.10
CA TYR A 163 50.98 -17.13 8.73
C TYR A 163 52.42 -17.68 8.86
N ASP A 164 52.59 -18.95 9.28
CA ASP A 164 53.88 -19.64 9.37
C ASP A 164 54.54 -19.83 7.99
N LEU A 165 53.74 -20.04 6.94
CA LEU A 165 54.20 -20.11 5.55
C LEU A 165 54.54 -18.74 4.92
N LEU A 166 54.11 -17.63 5.53
CA LEU A 166 54.44 -16.27 5.08
C LEU A 166 55.62 -15.67 5.86
N HIS A 167 55.63 -15.82 7.18
CA HIS A 167 56.61 -15.18 8.08
C HIS A 167 57.69 -16.13 8.62
N GLY A 168 57.57 -17.44 8.39
CA GLY A 168 58.52 -18.44 8.89
C GLY A 168 58.44 -18.72 10.39
N GLN A 169 57.44 -18.16 11.08
CA GLN A 169 57.16 -18.34 12.50
C GLN A 169 55.63 -18.36 12.71
N SER A 170 55.16 -19.16 13.68
CA SER A 170 53.77 -19.14 14.12
C SER A 170 53.43 -17.83 14.85
N GLU A 171 52.14 -17.48 14.87
CA GLU A 171 51.66 -16.28 15.54
C GLU A 171 51.83 -16.40 17.07
N SER A 172 52.19 -15.29 17.71
CA SER A 172 52.57 -15.21 19.14
C SER A 172 51.50 -15.68 20.13
N SER A 173 50.22 -15.41 19.87
CA SER A 173 49.10 -15.83 20.74
C SER A 173 48.64 -17.26 20.46
N PHE A 174 48.96 -17.82 19.28
CA PHE A 174 48.47 -19.12 18.81
C PHE A 174 48.66 -20.29 19.80
N PRO A 175 49.83 -20.47 20.47
CA PRO A 175 50.00 -21.60 21.38
C PRO A 175 49.08 -21.53 22.61
N ARG A 176 48.85 -20.32 23.14
CA ARG A 176 47.93 -20.08 24.27
C ARG A 176 46.48 -20.23 23.82
N LEU A 177 46.14 -19.68 22.66
CA LEU A 177 44.80 -19.71 22.09
C LEU A 177 44.37 -21.14 21.72
N GLY A 178 45.29 -21.92 21.13
CA GLY A 178 45.09 -23.33 20.82
C GLY A 178 44.82 -24.17 22.07
N GLN A 179 45.54 -23.93 23.17
CA GLN A 179 45.29 -24.58 24.46
C GLN A 179 43.90 -24.21 25.01
N MET A 180 43.54 -22.93 25.02
CA MET A 180 42.21 -22.47 25.47
C MET A 180 41.07 -23.18 24.74
N ILE A 181 41.18 -23.35 23.42
CA ILE A 181 40.15 -23.98 22.57
C ILE A 181 39.96 -25.47 22.90
N LEU A 182 41.00 -26.15 23.38
CA LEU A 182 40.96 -27.55 23.82
C LEU A 182 40.40 -27.67 25.24
N ASP A 183 40.91 -26.85 26.17
CA ASP A 183 40.42 -26.81 27.55
C ASP A 183 38.90 -26.53 27.61
N TYR A 184 38.38 -25.71 26.68
CA TYR A 184 36.98 -25.33 26.56
C TYR A 184 36.18 -26.13 25.52
N GLU A 185 36.67 -27.29 25.08
CA GLU A 185 35.87 -28.24 24.29
C GLU A 185 34.71 -28.83 25.11
N HIS A 186 34.88 -28.93 26.43
CA HIS A 186 33.82 -29.21 27.40
C HIS A 186 33.68 -28.04 28.39
N PRO A 187 33.08 -26.90 27.97
CA PRO A 187 33.18 -25.64 28.69
C PRO A 187 32.64 -25.72 30.12
N MET A 188 31.56 -26.46 30.36
CA MET A 188 30.95 -26.56 31.69
C MET A 188 31.88 -27.18 32.74
N ARG A 189 32.64 -28.22 32.34
CA ARG A 189 33.62 -28.86 33.22
C ARG A 189 34.75 -27.90 33.54
N LYS A 190 35.31 -27.24 32.52
CA LYS A 190 36.43 -26.32 32.70
C LYS A 190 36.04 -25.05 33.46
N LEU A 191 34.82 -24.55 33.27
CA LEU A 191 34.27 -23.44 34.06
C LEU A 191 34.08 -23.82 35.53
N SER A 192 33.67 -25.05 35.85
CA SER A 192 33.57 -25.50 37.25
C SER A 192 34.94 -25.59 37.93
N GLU A 193 35.99 -25.99 37.20
CA GLU A 193 37.38 -25.94 37.67
C GLU A 193 37.88 -24.50 37.87
N ASP A 194 37.74 -23.63 36.86
CA ASP A 194 38.26 -22.25 36.87
C ASP A 194 37.49 -21.32 37.84
N LEU A 195 36.18 -21.55 38.05
CA LEU A 195 35.34 -20.80 39.00
C LEU A 195 35.27 -21.42 40.39
N GLY A 196 35.76 -22.66 40.58
CA GLY A 196 35.73 -23.39 41.84
C GLY A 196 36.24 -22.61 43.06
N PRO A 197 37.37 -21.90 42.99
CA PRO A 197 37.87 -21.05 44.09
C PRO A 197 36.92 -19.90 44.48
N LEU A 198 36.08 -19.43 43.55
CA LEU A 198 35.20 -18.27 43.71
C LEU A 198 33.84 -18.63 44.32
N ASN A 199 33.55 -19.92 44.53
CA ASN A 199 32.26 -20.43 44.98
C ASN A 199 31.73 -19.74 46.25
N ARG A 200 32.60 -19.30 47.16
CA ARG A 200 32.23 -18.55 48.37
C ARG A 200 31.55 -17.21 48.05
N LEU A 201 32.10 -16.44 47.12
CA LEU A 201 31.50 -15.16 46.68
C LEU A 201 30.22 -15.37 45.89
N ILE A 202 30.24 -16.31 44.94
CA ILE A 202 29.09 -16.65 44.09
C ILE A 202 27.91 -17.10 44.97
N SER A 203 28.15 -17.96 45.96
CA SER A 203 27.13 -18.42 46.91
C SER A 203 26.60 -17.29 47.80
N SER A 204 27.46 -16.38 48.28
CA SER A 204 27.03 -15.18 49.03
C SER A 204 26.09 -14.30 48.21
N ALA A 205 26.50 -13.92 46.99
CA ALA A 205 25.73 -13.07 46.10
C ALA A 205 24.37 -13.68 45.77
N LEU A 206 24.33 -14.96 45.39
CA LEU A 206 23.09 -15.65 45.01
C LEU A 206 22.18 -15.96 46.21
N SER A 207 22.73 -16.14 47.41
CA SER A 207 21.91 -16.28 48.62
C SER A 207 21.16 -14.98 48.97
N SER A 208 21.76 -13.81 48.69
CA SER A 208 21.07 -12.52 48.85
C SER A 208 19.92 -12.30 47.85
N LEU A 209 19.97 -12.96 46.69
CA LEU A 209 18.96 -12.85 45.63
C LEU A 209 17.67 -13.64 45.95
N SER A 210 17.78 -14.75 46.69
CA SER A 210 16.67 -15.64 47.04
C SER A 210 15.40 -14.93 47.55
N PRO A 211 15.45 -14.06 48.59
CA PRO A 211 14.24 -13.38 49.10
C PRO A 211 13.61 -12.41 48.08
N VAL A 212 14.41 -11.77 47.23
CA VAL A 212 13.92 -10.86 46.18
C VAL A 212 13.23 -11.67 45.08
N TYR A 213 13.88 -12.74 44.64
CA TYR A 213 13.41 -13.61 43.56
C TYR A 213 12.07 -14.26 43.92
N LEU A 214 11.96 -14.89 45.09
CA LEU A 214 10.73 -15.56 45.56
C LEU A 214 9.55 -14.59 45.74
N ARG A 215 9.81 -13.30 45.99
CA ARG A 215 8.77 -12.27 46.10
C ARG A 215 8.26 -11.80 44.74
N ARG A 216 9.13 -11.74 43.72
CA ARG A 216 8.81 -11.28 42.36
C ARG A 216 8.20 -12.40 41.51
N ASN A 217 8.76 -13.61 41.58
CA ASN A 217 8.27 -14.81 40.92
C ASN A 217 7.11 -15.43 41.73
N ILE A 218 5.91 -14.91 41.48
CA ILE A 218 4.65 -15.36 42.11
C ILE A 218 3.54 -15.43 41.04
N THR A 219 2.52 -16.25 41.29
CA THR A 219 1.47 -16.53 40.28
C THR A 219 0.56 -15.33 39.98
N ALA A 220 -0.08 -15.34 38.81
CA ALA A 220 -1.07 -14.33 38.43
C ALA A 220 -2.28 -14.24 39.39
N ASN A 221 -2.64 -15.34 40.07
CA ASN A 221 -3.66 -15.30 41.13
C ASN A 221 -3.16 -14.52 42.35
N THR A 222 -1.90 -14.73 42.75
CA THR A 222 -1.26 -13.97 43.83
C THR A 222 -1.18 -12.48 43.48
N TRP A 223 -0.85 -12.13 42.23
CA TRP A 223 -0.84 -10.73 41.77
C TRP A 223 -2.22 -10.07 41.83
N ARG A 224 -3.27 -10.78 41.39
CA ARG A 224 -4.65 -10.27 41.47
C ARG A 224 -5.08 -10.02 42.90
N ASN A 225 -4.78 -10.96 43.81
CA ASN A 225 -5.10 -10.84 45.23
C ASN A 225 -4.32 -9.69 45.91
N ALA A 226 -3.07 -9.45 45.50
CA ALA A 226 -2.24 -8.35 45.99
C ALA A 226 -2.42 -7.03 45.20
N GLN A 227 -3.31 -6.99 44.20
CA GLN A 227 -3.61 -5.85 43.32
C GLN A 227 -2.37 -5.13 42.76
N ILE A 228 -1.33 -5.91 42.40
CA ILE A 228 -0.03 -5.41 41.97
C ILE A 228 -0.19 -4.52 40.71
N LEU A 229 0.49 -3.36 40.70
CA LEU A 229 0.37 -2.27 39.72
C LEU A 229 -0.98 -1.52 39.68
N SER A 230 -1.93 -1.77 40.58
CA SER A 230 -3.18 -1.01 40.62
C SER A 230 -3.01 0.36 41.30
N LEU A 231 -3.17 1.44 40.52
CA LEU A 231 -3.23 2.81 41.05
C LEU A 231 -4.59 3.14 41.70
N THR A 232 -5.65 2.39 41.37
CA THR A 232 -7.02 2.64 41.84
C THR A 232 -7.43 1.81 43.05
N ALA A 233 -6.64 0.79 43.43
CA ALA A 233 -6.87 -0.02 44.62
C ALA A 233 -6.92 0.82 45.91
N ASN A 234 -5.97 1.75 46.07
CA ASN A 234 -5.89 2.68 47.20
C ASN A 234 -5.86 4.13 46.70
N PRO A 235 -7.01 4.77 46.41
CA PRO A 235 -7.04 6.12 45.84
C PRO A 235 -6.35 7.20 46.70
N GLN A 236 -6.28 6.99 48.03
CA GLN A 236 -5.56 7.86 48.96
C GLN A 236 -4.04 7.83 48.77
N GLN A 237 -3.48 6.77 48.16
CA GLN A 237 -2.04 6.59 47.96
C GLN A 237 -1.53 7.17 46.62
N ILE A 238 -2.41 7.62 45.71
CA ILE A 238 -2.04 8.14 44.38
C ILE A 238 -1.07 9.34 44.44
N LEU A 239 -1.16 10.17 45.49
CA LEU A 239 -0.28 11.33 45.67
C LEU A 239 1.06 11.01 46.36
N TYR A 240 1.25 9.79 46.85
CA TYR A 240 2.45 9.37 47.55
C TYR A 240 3.42 8.66 46.60
N ALA A 241 4.73 8.88 46.80
CA ALA A 241 5.75 8.19 46.04
C ALA A 241 5.72 6.68 46.35
N ALA A 242 5.63 5.83 45.33
CA ALA A 242 5.80 4.40 45.47
C ALA A 242 7.28 4.09 45.72
N GLN A 243 7.65 3.89 46.98
CA GLN A 243 9.03 3.61 47.41
C GLN A 243 9.12 2.27 48.14
N THR A 244 10.21 1.55 47.90
CA THR A 244 10.57 0.33 48.64
C THR A 244 12.03 0.42 49.05
N ASP A 245 12.41 -0.28 50.13
CA ASP A 245 13.79 -0.34 50.62
C ASP A 245 14.79 -0.95 49.61
N THR A 246 14.30 -1.49 48.50
CA THR A 246 15.09 -2.17 47.46
C THR A 246 14.64 -1.77 46.06
N ILE A 247 14.43 -0.47 45.82
CA ILE A 247 13.86 0.06 44.56
C ILE A 247 14.58 -0.46 43.28
N ALA A 248 15.91 -0.60 43.33
CA ALA A 248 16.71 -1.18 42.25
C ALA A 248 16.35 -2.65 41.91
N CYS A 249 15.88 -3.40 42.91
CA CYS A 249 15.43 -4.78 42.75
C CYS A 249 14.00 -4.93 42.22
N GLU A 250 13.21 -3.86 42.15
CA GLU A 250 11.82 -3.92 41.67
C GLU A 250 11.75 -3.90 40.13
N TYR A 251 12.59 -3.10 39.48
CA TYR A 251 12.67 -3.03 38.01
C TYR A 251 13.68 -4.00 37.40
N LEU A 252 14.62 -4.55 38.19
CA LEU A 252 15.53 -5.61 37.73
C LEU A 252 14.74 -6.74 37.05
N SER A 253 15.07 -6.99 35.78
CA SER A 253 14.50 -8.07 34.98
C SER A 253 14.85 -9.42 35.60
N LEU A 254 13.87 -10.30 35.76
CA LEU A 254 14.13 -11.65 36.28
C LEU A 254 14.36 -12.74 35.24
N ASP A 255 14.39 -12.40 33.94
CA ASP A 255 15.20 -13.17 32.98
C ASP A 255 16.72 -13.06 33.30
N VAL A 256 17.15 -11.92 33.85
CA VAL A 256 18.53 -11.74 34.30
C VAL A 256 18.77 -12.52 35.60
N MET A 257 17.85 -12.43 36.58
CA MET A 257 17.94 -13.24 37.80
C MET A 257 17.87 -14.75 37.51
N ASP A 258 16.99 -15.20 36.61
CA ASP A 258 16.90 -16.60 36.18
C ASP A 258 18.24 -17.08 35.61
N ARG A 259 18.88 -16.27 34.75
CA ARG A 259 20.24 -16.58 34.24
C ARG A 259 21.29 -16.62 35.34
N TRP A 260 21.26 -15.71 36.31
CA TRP A 260 22.16 -15.74 37.48
C TRP A 260 21.96 -17.00 38.34
N ILE A 261 20.71 -17.40 38.60
CA ILE A 261 20.36 -18.58 39.42
C ILE A 261 20.69 -19.87 38.67
N VAL A 262 20.32 -20.00 37.40
CA VAL A 262 20.58 -21.20 36.58
C VAL A 262 22.08 -21.43 36.39
N SER A 263 22.88 -20.37 36.24
CA SER A 263 24.34 -20.48 36.15
C SER A 263 24.99 -21.11 37.40
N ARG A 264 24.35 -20.98 38.58
CA ARG A 264 24.76 -21.62 39.84
C ARG A 264 24.77 -23.14 39.75
N GLN A 265 23.71 -23.71 39.18
CA GLN A 265 23.49 -25.15 39.09
C GLN A 265 24.62 -25.84 38.31
N TYR A 266 25.23 -25.11 37.37
CA TYR A 266 26.34 -25.59 36.56
C TYR A 266 27.73 -25.37 37.16
N THR A 267 27.89 -24.42 38.10
CA THR A 267 29.18 -24.19 38.77
C THR A 267 29.38 -25.14 39.95
N LEU A 268 28.30 -25.50 40.65
CA LEU A 268 28.28 -26.28 41.89
C LEU A 268 27.70 -27.69 41.70
N ILE A 269 28.43 -28.58 41.02
CA ILE A 269 28.04 -30.00 40.86
C ILE A 269 28.24 -30.82 42.17
N VAL A 270 28.79 -30.21 43.23
CA VAL A 270 29.25 -30.94 44.45
C VAL A 270 28.24 -30.92 45.63
N GLU A 271 27.27 -30.00 45.67
CA GLU A 271 26.25 -29.96 46.75
C GLU A 271 24.84 -30.25 46.21
N GLY A 272 24.51 -31.53 46.09
CA GLY A 272 23.18 -31.98 45.68
C GLY A 272 22.14 -31.80 46.79
N SER A 273 21.31 -30.76 46.71
CA SER A 273 20.00 -30.68 47.41
C SER A 273 19.13 -29.46 47.02
N PHE A 274 18.85 -29.23 45.72
CA PHE A 274 17.85 -28.20 45.32
C PHE A 274 17.08 -28.51 44.01
N GLU A 275 16.84 -29.78 43.68
CA GLU A 275 16.14 -30.20 42.45
C GLU A 275 14.65 -29.78 42.36
N SER A 276 14.05 -29.23 43.42
CA SER A 276 12.63 -28.87 43.47
C SER A 276 12.28 -27.44 43.02
N LEU A 277 13.28 -26.56 42.78
CA LEU A 277 13.02 -25.16 42.46
C LEU A 277 13.03 -24.83 40.96
N CYS A 278 13.76 -25.61 40.14
CA CYS A 278 13.97 -25.33 38.71
C CYS A 278 12.73 -25.51 37.80
N VAL A 279 11.58 -25.89 38.35
CA VAL A 279 10.33 -26.15 37.58
C VAL A 279 9.41 -24.91 37.52
N ASN A 280 9.65 -23.88 38.35
CA ASN A 280 8.72 -22.76 38.55
C ASN A 280 9.31 -21.37 38.27
N CYS A 281 10.29 -21.22 37.37
CA CYS A 281 11.00 -19.96 37.12
C CYS A 281 10.37 -19.08 36.02
N ALA A 282 9.71 -17.95 36.37
CA ALA A 282 9.36 -16.85 35.45
C ALA A 282 8.83 -15.57 36.16
N TYR A 283 8.73 -14.47 35.40
CA TYR A 283 8.06 -13.16 35.69
C TYR A 283 8.56 -12.31 36.89
N SER A 284 8.94 -11.02 36.82
CA SER A 284 9.21 -10.01 35.77
C SER A 284 8.13 -9.71 34.72
N LEU A 285 7.63 -8.48 34.72
CA LEU A 285 6.19 -8.34 34.60
C LEU A 285 5.60 -8.33 33.18
N LYS A 286 6.35 -7.94 32.15
CA LYS A 286 5.89 -7.95 30.75
C LYS A 286 7.00 -8.31 29.75
N THR A 287 8.09 -7.55 29.71
CA THR A 287 9.22 -7.78 28.78
C THR A 287 9.81 -9.18 28.90
N SER A 288 10.00 -9.68 30.13
CA SER A 288 10.49 -11.05 30.35
C SER A 288 9.48 -12.13 29.97
N GLN A 289 8.18 -11.86 29.98
CA GLN A 289 7.17 -12.80 29.47
C GLN A 289 7.28 -12.95 27.95
N VAL A 290 7.41 -11.83 27.23
CA VAL A 290 7.62 -11.83 25.78
C VAL A 290 8.91 -12.56 25.41
N LEU A 291 10.03 -12.24 26.05
CA LEU A 291 11.32 -12.89 25.80
C LEU A 291 11.33 -14.37 26.16
N TRP A 292 10.65 -14.77 27.24
CA TRP A 292 10.47 -16.17 27.62
C TRP A 292 9.66 -16.90 26.54
N LEU A 293 8.53 -16.33 26.11
CA LEU A 293 7.64 -16.94 25.12
C LEU A 293 8.35 -17.16 23.78
N LEU A 294 9.08 -16.16 23.28
CA LEU A 294 9.82 -16.23 22.01
C LEU A 294 10.90 -17.34 22.01
N ARG A 295 11.63 -17.50 23.13
CA ARG A 295 12.65 -18.56 23.24
C ARG A 295 11.99 -19.94 23.25
N HIS A 296 10.92 -20.12 24.03
CA HIS A 296 10.23 -21.42 24.10
C HIS A 296 9.52 -21.75 22.79
N LEU A 297 8.89 -20.80 22.10
CA LEU A 297 8.32 -21.02 20.77
C LEU A 297 9.35 -21.48 19.73
N SER A 298 10.62 -21.06 19.84
CA SER A 298 11.68 -21.41 18.88
C SER A 298 12.50 -22.65 19.25
N GLU A 299 12.64 -22.98 20.54
CA GLU A 299 13.51 -24.09 21.01
C GLU A 299 12.75 -25.29 21.63
N TRP A 300 11.41 -25.27 21.77
CA TRP A 300 10.67 -26.39 22.38
C TRP A 300 10.79 -27.69 21.54
N PRO A 301 11.10 -28.84 22.16
CA PRO A 301 11.33 -30.09 21.44
C PRO A 301 10.04 -30.64 20.81
N SER A 302 9.94 -30.52 19.48
CA SER A 302 8.83 -31.02 18.66
C SER A 302 8.82 -32.55 18.46
N SER A 303 9.55 -33.31 19.27
CA SER A 303 9.85 -34.74 19.04
C SER A 303 8.73 -35.74 19.38
N SER A 304 7.49 -35.29 19.62
CA SER A 304 6.34 -36.20 19.77
C SER A 304 5.01 -35.61 19.31
N LYS A 305 4.09 -36.48 18.86
CA LYS A 305 2.71 -36.10 18.49
C LYS A 305 1.85 -35.58 19.66
N LYS A 306 2.34 -35.64 20.91
CA LYS A 306 1.72 -34.93 22.04
C LYS A 306 2.21 -33.49 22.17
N ALA A 307 3.45 -33.20 21.78
CA ALA A 307 4.04 -31.87 21.88
C ALA A 307 3.41 -30.86 20.91
N SER A 308 3.00 -31.29 19.70
CA SER A 308 2.38 -30.35 18.73
C SER A 308 1.08 -29.72 19.24
N LYS A 309 0.31 -30.43 20.08
CA LYS A 309 -0.90 -29.87 20.72
C LYS A 309 -0.57 -28.84 21.80
N GLN A 310 0.61 -28.92 22.43
CA GLN A 310 1.05 -27.96 23.44
C GLN A 310 1.79 -26.76 22.81
N CYS A 311 2.35 -26.90 21.60
CA CYS A 311 2.79 -25.73 20.82
C CYS A 311 1.62 -24.78 20.54
N ASP A 312 0.43 -25.29 20.20
CA ASP A 312 -0.78 -24.45 20.03
C ASP A 312 -1.21 -23.77 21.34
N GLU A 313 -0.96 -24.38 22.50
CA GLU A 313 -1.21 -23.79 23.84
C GLU A 313 -0.21 -22.68 24.21
N LEU A 314 0.96 -22.62 23.54
CA LEU A 314 1.96 -21.56 23.69
C LEU A 314 1.72 -20.36 22.76
N VAL A 315 0.72 -20.39 21.88
CA VAL A 315 0.42 -19.26 20.98
C VAL A 315 -0.52 -18.27 21.65
N ASP A 316 0.05 -17.19 22.20
CA ASP A 316 -0.72 -16.07 22.73
C ASP A 316 -1.24 -15.16 21.60
N ARG A 317 -2.56 -15.17 21.39
CA ARG A 317 -3.25 -14.33 20.41
C ARG A 317 -3.44 -12.88 20.85
N GLN A 318 -3.30 -12.59 22.15
CA GLN A 318 -3.40 -11.24 22.72
C GLN A 318 -2.03 -10.58 22.94
N LEU A 319 -0.93 -11.23 22.52
CA LEU A 319 0.41 -10.64 22.55
C LEU A 319 0.49 -9.23 21.90
N PRO A 320 -0.19 -8.92 20.76
CA PRO A 320 -0.20 -7.57 20.20
C PRO A 320 -0.77 -6.50 21.14
N GLU A 321 -1.83 -6.83 21.91
CA GLU A 321 -2.45 -5.95 22.90
C GLU A 321 -1.46 -5.63 24.04
N LEU A 322 -0.74 -6.64 24.52
CA LEU A 322 0.30 -6.47 25.54
C LEU A 322 1.44 -5.55 25.05
N LEU A 323 1.88 -5.73 23.81
CA LEU A 323 2.92 -4.91 23.17
C LEU A 323 2.44 -3.47 22.93
N TYR A 324 1.18 -3.27 22.54
CA TYR A 324 0.58 -1.94 22.38
C TYR A 324 0.62 -1.15 23.69
N TYR A 325 0.16 -1.75 24.81
CA TYR A 325 0.20 -1.08 26.12
C TYR A 325 1.64 -0.86 26.64
N MET A 326 2.60 -1.72 26.28
CA MET A 326 4.02 -1.46 26.57
C MET A 326 4.53 -0.22 25.81
N LEU A 327 4.14 -0.08 24.54
CA LEU A 327 4.51 1.07 23.71
C LEU A 327 3.83 2.36 24.18
N GLU A 328 2.55 2.32 24.57
CA GLU A 328 1.83 3.46 25.15
C GLU A 328 2.51 3.95 26.43
N LEU A 329 2.90 3.06 27.34
CA LEU A 329 3.65 3.43 28.55
C LEU A 329 4.99 4.10 28.23
N ARG A 330 5.74 3.59 27.23
CA ARG A 330 6.97 4.24 26.75
C ARG A 330 6.69 5.64 26.22
N GLN A 331 5.64 5.82 25.42
CA GLN A 331 5.24 7.13 24.90
C GLN A 331 4.84 8.10 26.01
N LEU A 332 4.13 7.66 27.04
CA LEU A 332 3.76 8.50 28.18
C LEU A 332 5.00 8.98 28.93
N VAL A 333 6.00 8.12 29.14
CA VAL A 333 7.29 8.51 29.75
C VAL A 333 8.02 9.53 28.86
N THR A 334 8.21 9.26 27.57
CA THR A 334 8.91 10.20 26.67
C THR A 334 8.17 11.54 26.55
N LYS A 335 6.82 11.53 26.42
CA LYS A 335 5.99 12.75 26.29
C LYS A 335 5.95 13.59 27.55
N TYR A 336 6.03 12.97 28.72
CA TYR A 336 6.00 13.65 30.02
C TYR A 336 7.36 13.62 30.75
N SER A 337 8.46 13.43 30.01
CA SER A 337 9.83 13.38 30.54
C SER A 337 10.16 14.60 31.40
N ASP A 338 9.81 15.80 30.93
CA ASP A 338 9.88 17.06 31.68
C ASP A 338 9.18 17.01 33.05
N VAL A 339 8.04 16.34 33.15
CA VAL A 339 7.24 16.25 34.38
C VAL A 339 7.93 15.33 35.38
N ILE A 340 8.42 14.18 34.89
CA ILE A 340 9.19 13.20 35.66
C ILE A 340 10.49 13.85 36.17
N GLN A 341 11.24 14.51 35.27
CA GLN A 341 12.48 15.20 35.60
C GLN A 341 12.24 16.30 36.65
N ARG A 342 11.25 17.18 36.47
CA ARG A 342 10.92 18.24 37.45
C ARG A 342 10.46 17.72 38.80
N TYR A 343 9.80 16.55 38.83
CA TYR A 343 9.40 15.89 40.07
C TYR A 343 10.63 15.40 40.83
N TYR A 344 11.48 14.58 40.20
CA TYR A 344 12.66 14.03 40.85
C TYR A 344 13.73 15.09 41.16
N LEU A 345 13.88 16.14 40.34
CA LEU A 345 14.77 17.26 40.65
C LEU A 345 14.39 17.96 41.97
N LYS A 346 13.09 18.15 42.23
CA LYS A 346 12.59 18.69 43.50
C LYS A 346 12.75 17.69 44.65
N TYR A 347 12.57 16.40 44.38
CA TYR A 347 12.73 15.34 45.36
C TYR A 347 14.19 15.27 45.84
N VAL A 348 15.14 15.27 44.91
CA VAL A 348 16.58 15.15 45.16
C VAL A 348 17.14 16.38 45.87
N ASN A 349 16.93 17.59 45.31
CA ASN A 349 17.42 18.84 45.92
C ASN A 349 16.74 19.15 47.27
N GLY A 350 15.52 18.64 47.50
CA GLY A 350 14.74 18.86 48.72
C GLY A 350 14.95 17.79 49.79
N TYR A 351 14.36 16.60 49.59
CA TYR A 351 14.30 15.56 50.61
C TYR A 351 15.61 14.76 50.68
N ASP A 352 16.09 14.26 49.53
CA ASP A 352 17.27 13.37 49.51
C ASP A 352 18.53 14.12 49.96
N ALA A 353 18.69 15.39 49.58
CA ALA A 353 19.77 16.26 50.02
C ALA A 353 19.85 16.39 51.55
N ILE A 354 18.71 16.61 52.22
CA ILE A 354 18.64 16.75 53.67
C ILE A 354 18.94 15.41 54.34
N MET A 355 18.27 14.34 53.92
CA MET A 355 18.46 13.00 54.48
C MET A 355 19.90 12.48 54.30
N THR A 356 20.50 12.70 53.14
CA THR A 356 21.87 12.28 52.84
C THR A 356 22.87 13.05 53.71
N ARG A 357 22.71 14.37 53.85
CA ARG A 357 23.58 15.20 54.69
C ARG A 357 23.49 14.84 56.17
N GLU A 358 22.28 14.60 56.68
CA GLU A 358 22.07 14.12 58.05
C GLU A 358 22.79 12.78 58.27
N LEU A 359 22.63 11.81 57.36
CA LEU A 359 23.27 10.50 57.47
C LEU A 359 24.79 10.57 57.40
N VAL A 360 25.36 11.34 56.46
CA VAL A 360 26.81 11.51 56.34
C VAL A 360 27.40 12.17 57.58
N SER A 361 26.71 13.17 58.16
CA SER A 361 27.17 13.85 59.39
C SER A 361 27.19 12.97 60.65
N ASN A 362 26.51 11.82 60.62
CA ASN A 362 26.43 10.88 61.75
C ASN A 362 27.45 9.73 61.67
N ILE A 363 28.33 9.70 60.65
CA ILE A 363 29.30 8.61 60.46
C ILE A 363 30.71 9.08 60.88
N ASN A 364 31.27 8.41 61.88
CA ASN A 364 32.56 8.81 62.48
C ASN A 364 33.77 7.91 62.08
N ASP A 365 33.56 6.82 61.33
CA ASP A 365 34.55 5.76 61.07
C ASP A 365 35.04 5.70 59.60
N LEU A 366 35.12 6.84 58.90
CA LEU A 366 35.49 6.91 57.48
C LEU A 366 36.96 7.31 57.24
N ASN A 367 37.56 6.80 56.16
CA ASN A 367 38.84 7.30 55.64
C ASN A 367 38.64 8.67 54.99
N GLU A 368 39.71 9.48 54.89
CA GLU A 368 39.68 10.79 54.22
C GLU A 368 39.13 10.72 52.78
N ASP A 369 39.62 9.79 51.95
CA ASP A 369 39.13 9.57 50.57
C ASP A 369 37.64 9.19 50.50
N ASP A 370 37.14 8.43 51.48
CA ASP A 370 35.78 7.89 51.47
C ASP A 370 34.78 8.89 52.09
N ALA A 371 35.25 9.71 53.04
CA ALA A 371 34.54 10.87 53.58
C ALA A 371 34.43 12.00 52.54
N ALA A 372 35.49 12.23 51.75
CA ALA A 372 35.46 13.17 50.62
C ALA A 372 34.36 12.78 49.61
N ILE A 373 34.35 11.54 49.13
CA ILE A 373 33.31 11.05 48.20
C ILE A 373 31.89 11.28 48.74
N LEU A 374 31.63 10.98 50.03
CA LEU A 374 30.30 11.17 50.62
C LEU A 374 29.95 12.66 50.83
N SER A 375 30.92 13.51 51.18
CA SER A 375 30.73 14.96 51.34
C SER A 375 30.49 15.63 49.99
N ASP A 376 31.23 15.24 48.96
CA ASP A 376 31.10 15.74 47.59
C ASP A 376 29.76 15.30 46.99
N PHE A 377 29.31 14.07 47.27
CA PHE A 377 27.98 13.59 46.88
C PHE A 377 26.86 14.35 47.61
N ALA A 378 26.97 14.57 48.93
CA ALA A 378 25.96 15.27 49.74
C ALA A 378 25.90 16.80 49.52
N SER A 379 26.97 17.39 49.00
CA SER A 379 26.97 18.78 48.54
C SER A 379 26.40 18.88 47.12
N SER A 380 26.91 18.07 46.18
CA SER A 380 26.46 18.05 44.78
C SER A 380 24.96 17.79 44.64
N ILE A 381 24.40 16.84 45.41
CA ILE A 381 22.96 16.53 45.39
C ILE A 381 22.06 17.72 45.70
N SER A 382 22.56 18.75 46.43
CA SER A 382 21.75 19.93 46.76
C SER A 382 21.78 21.06 45.72
N SER A 383 22.54 20.88 44.64
CA SER A 383 22.70 21.86 43.57
C SER A 383 22.56 21.24 42.17
N ILE A 384 21.77 20.16 42.04
CA ILE A 384 21.56 19.50 40.74
C ILE A 384 20.59 20.31 39.90
N ASN A 385 20.99 20.59 38.65
CA ASN A 385 20.16 21.17 37.60
C ASN A 385 19.87 20.11 36.51
N SER A 386 19.00 20.44 35.54
CA SER A 386 18.65 19.56 34.42
C SER A 386 19.86 19.11 33.58
N ASP A 387 20.86 19.97 33.45
CA ASP A 387 21.97 19.82 32.50
C ASP A 387 23.26 19.29 33.17
N THR A 388 23.19 18.90 34.45
CA THR A 388 24.33 18.40 35.22
C THR A 388 24.66 16.96 34.84
N ASP A 389 25.93 16.64 34.56
CA ASP A 389 26.35 15.26 34.30
C ASP A 389 26.39 14.44 35.59
N LEU A 390 25.40 13.55 35.77
CA LEU A 390 25.24 12.74 36.98
C LEU A 390 26.02 11.42 36.93
N ARG A 391 26.72 11.11 35.83
CA ARG A 391 27.48 9.86 35.65
C ARG A 391 28.63 9.73 36.65
N ALA A 392 29.32 10.84 36.94
CA ALA A 392 30.39 10.88 37.93
C ALA A 392 29.86 10.49 39.33
N LEU A 393 28.79 11.14 39.79
CA LEU A 393 28.18 10.88 41.10
C LEU A 393 27.72 9.42 41.27
N ARG A 394 27.13 8.81 40.23
CA ARG A 394 26.75 7.39 40.24
C ARG A 394 27.98 6.47 40.30
N LEU A 395 29.04 6.79 39.57
CA LEU A 395 30.30 6.01 39.61
C LEU A 395 31.03 6.18 40.95
N ASP A 396 30.95 7.35 41.59
CA ASP A 396 31.54 7.60 42.90
C ASP A 396 30.81 6.84 44.01
N TRP A 397 29.47 6.74 43.95
CA TRP A 397 28.74 5.80 44.80
C TRP A 397 29.16 4.34 44.57
N PHE A 398 29.36 3.92 43.32
CA PHE A 398 29.84 2.56 43.02
C PHE A 398 31.28 2.32 43.52
N ARG A 399 32.18 3.29 43.39
CA ARG A 399 33.52 3.27 44.00
C ARG A 399 33.43 3.10 45.52
N PHE A 400 32.56 3.86 46.18
CA PHE A 400 32.32 3.76 47.61
C PHE A 400 31.78 2.39 48.02
N GLN A 401 30.80 1.83 47.28
CA GLN A 401 30.32 0.45 47.50
C GLN A 401 31.46 -0.56 47.40
N ALA A 402 32.29 -0.48 46.35
CA ALA A 402 33.40 -1.40 46.14
C ALA A 402 34.45 -1.34 47.26
N ARG A 403 34.75 -0.13 47.76
CA ARG A 403 35.70 0.09 48.87
C ARG A 403 35.19 -0.43 50.21
N THR A 404 33.93 -0.15 50.53
CA THR A 404 33.30 -0.43 51.83
C THR A 404 32.68 -1.83 51.96
N SER A 405 32.78 -2.64 50.90
CA SER A 405 32.34 -4.04 50.89
C SER A 405 33.48 -5.04 51.12
N MET A 406 34.75 -4.61 51.17
CA MET A 406 35.89 -5.50 51.44
C MET A 406 36.00 -5.85 52.92
N ALA A 407 36.28 -7.10 53.27
CA ALA A 407 36.31 -7.54 54.69
C ALA A 407 37.36 -6.83 55.57
N ARG A 408 38.35 -6.15 54.97
CA ARG A 408 39.40 -5.38 55.67
C ARG A 408 39.17 -3.86 55.64
N SER A 409 38.02 -3.36 55.16
CA SER A 409 37.70 -1.94 55.22
C SER A 409 37.42 -1.51 56.67
N PRO A 410 37.77 -0.26 57.06
CA PRO A 410 37.43 0.26 58.39
C PRO A 410 35.91 0.48 58.53
N PHE A 411 35.27 0.94 57.45
CA PHE A 411 33.82 1.09 57.35
C PHE A 411 33.22 -0.06 56.51
N LEU A 412 32.29 -0.81 57.10
CA LEU A 412 31.58 -1.92 56.44
C LEU A 412 30.12 -1.52 56.14
N LEU A 413 29.74 -1.56 54.86
CA LEU A 413 28.39 -1.17 54.42
C LEU A 413 27.28 -2.05 55.01
N THR A 414 27.57 -3.33 55.28
CA THR A 414 26.63 -4.30 55.88
C THR A 414 26.19 -3.91 57.29
N LYS A 415 26.99 -3.15 58.04
CA LYS A 415 26.61 -2.60 59.35
C LYS A 415 25.72 -1.36 59.23
N ASN A 416 25.77 -0.65 58.11
CA ASN A 416 25.13 0.65 57.90
C ASN A 416 24.04 0.59 56.82
N ARG A 417 23.11 -0.37 56.96
CA ARG A 417 22.08 -0.68 55.94
C ARG A 417 21.22 0.52 55.54
N LYS A 418 20.89 1.42 56.48
CA LYS A 418 20.10 2.65 56.21
C LYS A 418 20.76 3.58 55.19
N LEU A 419 22.10 3.70 55.23
CA LEU A 419 22.86 4.48 54.24
C LEU A 419 22.74 3.83 52.85
N ALA A 420 22.94 2.51 52.76
CA ALA A 420 22.88 1.78 51.50
C ALA A 420 21.51 1.91 50.81
N ILE A 421 20.41 1.74 51.57
CA ILE A 421 19.04 1.86 51.07
C ILE A 421 18.80 3.26 50.49
N ILE A 422 19.09 4.32 51.26
CA ILE A 422 18.82 5.69 50.85
C ILE A 422 19.70 6.10 49.66
N MET A 423 20.97 5.71 49.64
CA MET A 423 21.85 5.98 48.50
C MET A 423 21.42 5.24 47.23
N ASN A 424 20.93 3.99 47.33
CA ASN A 424 20.37 3.28 46.18
C ASN A 424 19.07 3.93 45.67
N THR A 425 18.23 4.47 46.55
CA THR A 425 17.07 5.28 46.18
C THR A 425 17.46 6.59 45.50
N ASN A 426 18.48 7.30 46.02
CA ASN A 426 19.04 8.48 45.38
C ASN A 426 19.53 8.16 43.97
N VAL A 427 20.29 7.06 43.77
CA VAL A 427 20.75 6.64 42.43
C VAL A 427 19.58 6.39 41.47
N PHE A 428 18.48 5.80 41.93
CA PHE A 428 17.26 5.66 41.12
C PHE A 428 16.66 7.03 40.77
N HIS A 429 16.51 7.95 41.73
CA HIS A 429 16.03 9.31 41.46
C HIS A 429 16.93 10.07 40.48
N LEU A 430 18.25 9.93 40.58
CA LEU A 430 19.21 10.47 39.60
C LEU A 430 18.97 9.87 38.22
N LYS A 431 18.81 8.53 38.09
CA LYS A 431 18.50 7.87 36.80
C LYS A 431 17.18 8.38 36.18
N MET A 432 16.21 8.81 36.99
CA MET A 432 14.97 9.44 36.50
C MET A 432 15.14 10.90 36.03
N ILE A 433 16.27 11.55 36.30
CA ILE A 433 16.54 12.93 35.87
C ILE A 433 17.23 12.98 34.50
N ASP A 434 18.25 12.14 34.26
CA ASP A 434 19.08 12.18 33.05
C ASP A 434 19.06 10.89 32.19
N LEU A 435 18.75 9.73 32.78
CA LEU A 435 18.81 8.42 32.11
C LEU A 435 17.44 7.79 31.81
N GLN A 436 16.38 8.59 31.63
CA GLN A 436 15.04 8.08 31.35
C GLN A 436 15.00 7.15 30.11
N ASP A 437 15.69 7.52 29.03
CA ASP A 437 15.76 6.70 27.81
C ASP A 437 16.54 5.39 28.00
N GLU A 438 17.59 5.38 28.84
CA GLU A 438 18.31 4.15 29.17
C GLU A 438 17.48 3.24 30.09
N MET A 439 16.74 3.82 31.04
CA MET A 439 15.78 3.08 31.87
C MET A 439 14.64 2.46 31.04
N LEU A 440 14.16 3.16 30.00
CA LEU A 440 13.21 2.59 29.05
C LEU A 440 13.83 1.44 28.23
N LYS A 441 15.12 1.50 27.88
CA LYS A 441 15.84 0.37 27.26
C LYS A 441 15.96 -0.80 28.24
N GLU A 442 16.54 -0.59 29.43
CA GLU A 442 16.77 -1.66 30.43
C GLU A 442 15.48 -2.43 30.78
N THR A 443 14.34 -1.74 30.89
CA THR A 443 13.07 -2.32 31.33
C THR A 443 12.17 -2.85 30.21
N SER A 444 12.26 -2.29 29.00
CA SER A 444 11.30 -2.58 27.92
C SER A 444 11.91 -2.70 26.52
N ASP A 445 13.22 -2.89 26.42
CA ASP A 445 13.86 -3.26 25.15
C ASP A 445 13.43 -4.66 24.70
N LEU A 446 13.04 -4.72 23.42
CA LEU A 446 12.67 -5.93 22.69
C LEU A 446 13.57 -6.13 21.46
N SER A 447 14.74 -5.48 21.40
CA SER A 447 15.76 -5.61 20.35
C SER A 447 16.19 -7.04 20.05
N VAL A 448 15.86 -8.02 20.88
CA VAL A 448 15.92 -9.46 20.57
C VAL A 448 15.23 -9.80 19.23
N TYR A 449 14.23 -9.03 18.78
CA TYR A 449 13.65 -9.16 17.43
C TYR A 449 14.60 -8.78 16.28
N CYS A 450 15.66 -7.99 16.50
CA CYS A 450 16.58 -7.51 15.46
C CYS A 450 18.10 -7.56 15.80
N SER A 451 18.48 -8.09 16.97
CA SER A 451 19.82 -8.03 17.58
C SER A 451 20.18 -6.64 18.15
N ALA A 452 20.73 -6.63 19.35
CA ALA A 452 21.17 -5.40 20.02
C ALA A 452 22.54 -4.96 19.50
N LEU A 453 22.60 -3.77 18.91
CA LEU A 453 23.83 -3.17 18.38
C LEU A 453 24.84 -2.87 19.49
N HIS A 454 26.13 -3.04 19.20
CA HIS A 454 27.23 -2.65 20.08
C HIS A 454 28.37 -2.02 19.27
N ASP A 455 28.99 -0.97 19.81
CA ASP A 455 30.15 -0.29 19.20
C ASP A 455 31.34 -1.22 18.89
N MET A 456 31.42 -2.38 19.55
CA MET A 456 32.42 -3.42 19.31
C MET A 456 32.14 -4.27 18.05
N CYS A 457 30.96 -4.15 17.44
CA CYS A 457 30.60 -4.85 16.20
C CYS A 457 29.87 -3.90 15.22
N PRO A 458 30.55 -2.89 14.66
CA PRO A 458 29.92 -2.02 13.65
C PRO A 458 29.55 -2.76 12.36
N GLU A 459 30.11 -3.96 12.12
CA GLU A 459 29.91 -4.74 10.90
C GLU A 459 28.45 -5.20 10.71
N GLU A 460 27.72 -5.47 11.80
CA GLU A 460 26.30 -5.86 11.74
C GLU A 460 25.34 -4.67 11.63
N LYS A 461 25.79 -3.44 11.93
CA LYS A 461 24.92 -2.27 12.07
C LYS A 461 24.10 -2.00 10.81
N ASN A 462 24.74 -1.93 9.65
CA ASN A 462 24.05 -1.65 8.39
C ASN A 462 23.06 -2.78 8.03
N HIS A 463 23.43 -4.03 8.27
CA HIS A 463 22.56 -5.18 7.98
C HIS A 463 21.31 -5.20 8.88
N ILE A 464 21.46 -4.89 10.17
CA ILE A 464 20.34 -4.79 11.12
C ILE A 464 19.44 -3.59 10.76
N LEU A 465 20.02 -2.46 10.35
CA LEU A 465 19.26 -1.30 9.88
C LEU A 465 18.46 -1.62 8.62
N GLU A 466 19.10 -2.11 7.55
CA GLU A 466 18.42 -2.54 6.32
C GLU A 466 17.30 -3.54 6.60
N LYS A 467 17.56 -4.55 7.45
CA LYS A 467 16.57 -5.54 7.84
C LYS A 467 15.40 -4.93 8.61
N SER A 468 15.63 -4.01 9.54
CA SER A 468 14.56 -3.36 10.30
C SER A 468 13.71 -2.42 9.44
N LEU A 469 14.32 -1.71 8.49
CA LEU A 469 13.62 -0.89 7.49
C LEU A 469 12.77 -1.76 6.56
N ALA A 470 13.33 -2.87 6.04
CA ALA A 470 12.60 -3.81 5.20
C ALA A 470 11.44 -4.48 5.95
N LEU A 471 11.62 -4.85 7.21
CA LEU A 471 10.56 -5.42 8.06
C LEU A 471 9.45 -4.38 8.31
N CYS A 472 9.82 -3.13 8.59
CA CYS A 472 8.86 -2.04 8.78
C CYS A 472 8.04 -1.79 7.51
N ASN A 473 8.69 -1.73 6.34
CA ASN A 473 8.00 -1.55 5.07
C ASN A 473 7.04 -2.73 4.79
N SER A 474 7.51 -3.98 4.93
CA SER A 474 6.66 -5.17 4.73
C SER A 474 5.43 -5.16 5.64
N ILE A 475 5.59 -4.86 6.92
CA ILE A 475 4.46 -4.83 7.88
C ILE A 475 3.48 -3.70 7.53
N LEU A 476 3.97 -2.53 7.11
CA LEU A 476 3.10 -1.43 6.67
C LEU A 476 2.34 -1.79 5.39
N ASP A 477 3.00 -2.39 4.41
CA ASP A 477 2.37 -2.85 3.16
C ASP A 477 1.33 -3.95 3.43
N ASP A 478 1.65 -4.95 4.27
CA ASP A 478 0.73 -6.04 4.65
C ASP A 478 -0.51 -5.52 5.39
N VAL A 479 -0.35 -4.54 6.29
CA VAL A 479 -1.46 -3.88 7.00
C VAL A 479 -2.30 -3.03 6.04
N CYS A 480 -1.67 -2.22 5.18
CA CYS A 480 -2.40 -1.40 4.20
C CYS A 480 -3.15 -2.26 3.17
N GLN A 481 -2.55 -3.37 2.73
CA GLN A 481 -3.20 -4.33 1.85
C GLN A 481 -4.40 -4.98 2.53
N SER A 482 -4.23 -5.45 3.77
CA SER A 482 -5.32 -6.03 4.57
C SER A 482 -6.50 -5.07 4.75
N ILE A 483 -6.23 -3.79 5.01
CA ILE A 483 -7.26 -2.73 5.06
C ILE A 483 -7.92 -2.57 3.68
N THR A 484 -7.15 -2.55 2.59
CA THR A 484 -7.70 -2.30 1.24
C THR A 484 -8.52 -3.49 0.70
N ASP A 485 -8.21 -4.72 1.12
CA ASP A 485 -9.03 -5.91 0.84
C ASP A 485 -10.36 -5.86 1.60
N VAL A 486 -10.31 -5.45 2.86
CA VAL A 486 -11.45 -5.14 3.72
C VAL A 486 -12.36 -4.07 3.09
N VAL A 487 -11.79 -2.99 2.57
CA VAL A 487 -12.51 -1.91 1.87
C VAL A 487 -13.14 -2.43 0.57
N GLY A 488 -12.45 -3.29 -0.17
CA GLY A 488 -13.02 -3.94 -1.36
C GLY A 488 -14.31 -4.71 -1.05
N ALA A 489 -14.31 -5.53 0.02
CA ALA A 489 -15.49 -6.28 0.44
C ALA A 489 -16.66 -5.38 0.91
N LEU A 490 -16.38 -4.22 1.52
CA LEU A 490 -17.39 -3.20 1.80
C LEU A 490 -17.98 -2.60 0.53
N CYS A 491 -17.13 -2.25 -0.44
CA CYS A 491 -17.57 -1.69 -1.72
C CYS A 491 -18.43 -2.68 -2.53
N GLU A 492 -18.12 -3.98 -2.50
CA GLU A 492 -18.98 -5.03 -3.07
C GLU A 492 -20.33 -5.15 -2.34
N TYR A 493 -20.34 -4.98 -1.02
CA TYR A 493 -21.57 -5.00 -0.23
C TYR A 493 -22.48 -3.80 -0.51
N GLU A 494 -21.94 -2.58 -0.50
CA GLU A 494 -22.70 -1.36 -0.85
C GLU A 494 -23.18 -1.38 -2.31
N LEU A 495 -22.38 -1.91 -3.25
CA LEU A 495 -22.82 -2.14 -4.62
C LEU A 495 -24.06 -3.05 -4.65
N ARG A 496 -24.05 -4.15 -3.90
CA ARG A 496 -25.20 -5.07 -3.82
C ARG A 496 -26.44 -4.43 -3.19
N LEU A 497 -26.30 -3.41 -2.35
CA LEU A 497 -27.43 -2.61 -1.86
C LEU A 497 -27.93 -1.67 -2.96
N ALA A 498 -27.04 -0.96 -3.65
CA ALA A 498 -27.40 -0.10 -4.77
C ALA A 498 -28.13 -0.86 -5.89
N GLU A 499 -27.66 -2.06 -6.26
CA GLU A 499 -28.27 -2.94 -7.26
C GLU A 499 -29.71 -3.35 -6.93
N GLN A 500 -30.09 -3.46 -5.65
CA GLN A 500 -31.47 -3.75 -5.25
C GLN A 500 -32.41 -2.58 -5.57
N THR A 501 -31.92 -1.34 -5.49
CA THR A 501 -32.67 -0.12 -5.83
C THR A 501 -32.64 0.21 -7.32
N SER A 502 -31.89 -0.55 -8.12
CA SER A 502 -31.77 -0.29 -9.56
C SER A 502 -33.12 -0.49 -10.30
N PRO A 503 -33.43 0.35 -11.31
CA PRO A 503 -34.70 0.22 -12.05
C PRO A 503 -34.88 -1.11 -12.77
N SER A 504 -33.79 -1.78 -13.17
CA SER A 504 -33.79 -3.11 -13.78
C SER A 504 -34.25 -4.19 -12.80
N THR A 505 -33.69 -4.21 -11.58
CA THR A 505 -34.10 -5.13 -10.50
C THR A 505 -35.56 -4.90 -10.12
N ILE A 506 -35.97 -3.65 -9.94
CA ILE A 506 -37.36 -3.29 -9.59
C ILE A 506 -38.33 -3.68 -10.72
N ALA A 507 -37.99 -3.44 -11.99
CA ALA A 507 -38.81 -3.85 -13.12
C ALA A 507 -38.96 -5.39 -13.18
N ALA A 508 -37.88 -6.14 -12.97
CA ALA A 508 -37.92 -7.60 -12.91
C ALA A 508 -38.83 -8.12 -11.76
N GLN A 509 -38.79 -7.46 -10.60
CA GLN A 509 -39.70 -7.75 -9.47
C GLN A 509 -41.17 -7.48 -9.84
N ILE A 510 -41.48 -6.31 -10.42
CA ILE A 510 -42.85 -5.94 -10.82
C ILE A 510 -43.39 -6.89 -11.89
N VAL A 511 -42.59 -7.22 -12.91
CA VAL A 511 -42.98 -8.20 -13.95
C VAL A 511 -43.24 -9.58 -13.34
N SER A 512 -42.40 -10.02 -12.41
CA SER A 512 -42.60 -11.29 -11.70
C SER A 512 -43.88 -11.31 -10.86
N GLN A 513 -44.20 -10.21 -10.15
CA GLN A 513 -45.45 -10.07 -9.41
C GLN A 513 -46.69 -10.02 -10.32
N MET A 514 -46.61 -9.33 -11.46
CA MET A 514 -47.67 -9.26 -12.46
C MET A 514 -47.91 -10.62 -13.17
N LEU A 515 -46.87 -11.43 -13.35
CA LEU A 515 -47.00 -12.80 -13.85
C LEU A 515 -47.65 -13.73 -12.82
N ARG A 516 -47.32 -13.56 -11.52
CA ARG A 516 -47.98 -14.29 -10.41
C ARG A 516 -49.48 -13.97 -10.33
N SER A 517 -49.90 -12.72 -10.52
CA SER A 517 -51.32 -12.33 -10.44
C SER A 517 -52.19 -12.90 -11.57
N LYS A 518 -51.60 -13.27 -12.72
CA LYS A 518 -52.32 -13.83 -13.88
C LYS A 518 -52.56 -15.35 -13.84
N GLY A 519 -52.22 -16.05 -12.76
CA GLY A 519 -52.74 -17.40 -12.47
C GLY A 519 -52.44 -18.50 -13.51
N GLY A 520 -51.21 -18.55 -14.03
CA GLY A 520 -50.78 -19.58 -14.99
C GLY A 520 -49.89 -20.67 -14.37
N LYS A 521 -49.81 -21.86 -15.01
CA LYS A 521 -48.97 -23.00 -14.56
C LYS A 521 -47.48 -22.69 -14.40
N ASN A 522 -46.99 -21.59 -14.97
CA ASN A 522 -45.60 -21.13 -14.81
C ASN A 522 -45.31 -20.47 -13.45
N ALA A 523 -46.33 -20.22 -12.61
CA ALA A 523 -46.16 -19.59 -11.29
C ALA A 523 -45.22 -20.37 -10.34
N ALA A 524 -45.09 -21.69 -10.52
CA ALA A 524 -44.21 -22.53 -9.68
C ALA A 524 -42.70 -22.33 -9.97
N ALA A 525 -42.32 -21.90 -11.18
CA ALA A 525 -40.91 -21.67 -11.52
C ALA A 525 -40.40 -20.32 -10.97
N ALA A 526 -41.28 -19.35 -10.74
CA ALA A 526 -40.96 -18.03 -10.20
C ALA A 526 -40.82 -17.99 -8.67
N ALA A 527 -40.72 -19.15 -8.00
CA ALA A 527 -40.77 -19.29 -6.54
C ALA A 527 -39.41 -19.53 -5.86
N GLN A 528 -38.29 -19.59 -6.60
CA GLN A 528 -36.97 -19.72 -5.99
C GLN A 528 -36.36 -18.34 -5.67
N LYS A 529 -36.33 -18.03 -4.37
CA LYS A 529 -35.95 -16.74 -3.76
C LYS A 529 -36.81 -15.56 -4.21
N ASP A 530 -37.81 -15.25 -3.40
CA ASP A 530 -38.31 -13.87 -3.34
C ASP A 530 -37.12 -12.94 -2.99
N PRO A 531 -36.85 -11.90 -3.77
CA PRO A 531 -35.83 -10.91 -3.43
C PRO A 531 -36.34 -10.11 -2.22
N THR A 532 -35.49 -9.99 -1.20
CA THR A 532 -35.76 -9.17 -0.02
C THR A 532 -35.99 -7.72 -0.44
N PRO A 533 -37.05 -7.03 0.04
CA PRO A 533 -37.21 -5.60 -0.17
C PRO A 533 -36.03 -4.84 0.45
N ALA A 534 -35.53 -3.83 -0.27
CA ALA A 534 -34.44 -2.99 0.20
C ALA A 534 -34.80 -2.31 1.53
N GLY A 535 -33.89 -2.37 2.52
CA GLY A 535 -34.08 -1.86 3.87
C GLY A 535 -34.45 -2.94 4.90
N GLU A 536 -34.85 -4.15 4.48
CA GLU A 536 -35.11 -5.25 5.41
C GLU A 536 -33.80 -5.77 6.04
N GLU A 537 -32.69 -5.75 5.30
CA GLU A 537 -31.35 -6.06 5.81
C GLU A 537 -30.86 -5.08 6.89
N SER A 538 -31.40 -3.86 6.88
CA SER A 538 -31.10 -2.80 7.85
C SER A 538 -31.96 -2.88 9.13
N TYR A 539 -33.05 -3.65 9.13
CA TYR A 539 -33.93 -3.80 10.29
C TYR A 539 -33.36 -4.78 11.33
N ARG A 540 -32.48 -4.28 12.20
CA ARG A 540 -31.83 -5.10 13.23
C ARG A 540 -32.73 -5.35 14.44
N VAL A 541 -33.10 -6.62 14.63
CA VAL A 541 -33.93 -7.08 15.77
C VAL A 541 -33.10 -7.27 17.06
N ASP A 542 -31.90 -7.82 16.96
CA ASP A 542 -30.97 -8.02 18.09
C ASP A 542 -29.51 -7.78 17.67
N ARG A 543 -28.67 -7.37 18.62
CA ARG A 543 -27.23 -7.12 18.43
C ARG A 543 -26.37 -8.37 18.60
N GLN A 544 -26.88 -9.47 19.19
CA GLN A 544 -26.12 -10.73 19.30
C GLN A 544 -26.09 -11.48 17.96
N THR A 545 -27.15 -11.36 17.16
CA THR A 545 -27.22 -11.88 15.79
C THR A 545 -26.43 -11.00 14.81
N LEU A 546 -25.12 -11.25 14.72
CA LEU A 546 -24.25 -10.60 13.74
C LEU A 546 -24.61 -11.02 12.30
N THR A 547 -25.26 -10.13 11.57
CA THR A 547 -25.52 -10.21 10.12
C THR A 547 -24.20 -10.22 9.28
N TYR A 548 -24.28 -10.36 7.96
CA TYR A 548 -23.09 -10.23 7.10
C TYR A 548 -22.47 -8.82 7.11
N PRO A 549 -23.23 -7.70 6.98
CA PRO A 549 -22.66 -6.39 7.23
C PRO A 549 -22.16 -6.29 8.67
N ASP A 550 -22.82 -6.86 9.69
CA ASP A 550 -22.23 -6.86 11.04
C ASP A 550 -20.94 -7.68 11.14
N LYS A 551 -20.69 -8.64 10.27
CA LYS A 551 -19.37 -9.28 10.19
C LYS A 551 -18.39 -8.39 9.42
N LEU A 552 -18.82 -7.70 8.37
CA LEU A 552 -18.05 -6.66 7.68
C LEU A 552 -18.03 -5.28 8.38
N GLN A 553 -18.58 -5.15 9.58
CA GLN A 553 -18.69 -3.86 10.30
C GLN A 553 -18.29 -4.04 11.76
N THR A 554 -18.67 -5.13 12.41
CA THR A 554 -18.24 -5.46 13.79
C THR A 554 -16.90 -6.21 13.83
N THR A 555 -16.57 -7.06 12.84
CA THR A 555 -15.20 -7.61 12.70
C THR A 555 -14.22 -6.60 12.08
N LEU A 556 -14.74 -5.51 11.53
CA LEU A 556 -14.01 -4.65 10.59
C LEU A 556 -13.81 -3.23 11.15
N ILE A 557 -14.82 -2.64 11.78
CA ILE A 557 -14.71 -1.31 12.42
C ILE A 557 -14.15 -1.42 13.84
N LEU A 558 -14.66 -2.32 14.69
CA LEU A 558 -14.30 -2.30 16.12
C LEU A 558 -12.87 -2.82 16.43
N LEU A 559 -12.38 -3.79 15.65
CA LEU A 559 -11.08 -4.45 15.87
C LEU A 559 -10.02 -4.05 14.84
N CYS A 560 -10.35 -4.01 13.55
CA CYS A 560 -9.35 -3.65 12.53
C CYS A 560 -9.24 -2.13 12.32
N LEU A 561 -10.30 -1.42 11.93
CA LEU A 561 -10.18 0.02 11.67
C LEU A 561 -9.94 0.84 12.94
N VAL A 562 -10.64 0.60 14.05
CA VAL A 562 -10.37 1.39 15.27
C VAL A 562 -8.97 1.11 15.82
N GLU A 563 -8.45 -0.12 15.87
CA GLU A 563 -7.11 -0.36 16.45
C GLU A 563 -5.97 -0.19 15.44
N LEU A 564 -6.04 -0.76 14.24
CA LEU A 564 -5.00 -0.59 13.21
C LEU A 564 -5.03 0.82 12.63
N CYS A 565 -6.21 1.42 12.41
CA CYS A 565 -6.26 2.80 11.96
C CYS A 565 -6.16 3.82 13.09
N ALA A 566 -6.41 3.50 14.37
CA ALA A 566 -5.79 4.28 15.45
C ALA A 566 -4.27 4.14 15.40
N GLY A 567 -3.68 2.98 15.12
CA GLY A 567 -2.24 2.86 14.85
C GLY A 567 -1.76 3.82 13.74
N VAL A 568 -2.40 3.78 12.57
CA VAL A 568 -2.08 4.66 11.41
C VAL A 568 -2.43 6.14 11.68
N SER A 569 -3.36 6.45 12.58
CA SER A 569 -3.81 7.82 12.88
C SER A 569 -3.07 8.46 14.07
N GLN A 570 -2.83 7.72 15.14
CA GLN A 570 -2.06 8.10 16.34
C GLN A 570 -0.60 8.36 15.98
N TYR A 571 -0.02 7.54 15.09
CA TYR A 571 1.35 7.70 14.61
C TYR A 571 1.37 8.43 13.27
N ARG A 572 1.44 9.77 13.32
CA ARG A 572 1.64 10.60 12.10
C ARG A 572 2.94 10.24 11.36
N GLN A 573 3.99 9.90 12.11
CA GLN A 573 5.30 9.48 11.63
C GLN A 573 5.86 8.40 12.57
N LEU A 574 6.45 7.35 12.00
CA LEU A 574 7.22 6.32 12.71
C LEU A 574 8.70 6.53 12.39
N PHE A 575 9.55 6.65 13.41
CA PHE A 575 11.00 6.78 13.25
C PHE A 575 11.67 5.41 13.44
N VAL A 576 12.39 4.94 12.42
CA VAL A 576 13.20 3.71 12.45
C VAL A 576 14.63 4.10 12.11
N SER A 577 15.48 4.20 13.15
CA SER A 577 16.77 4.90 13.09
C SER A 577 16.58 6.31 12.51
N ASP A 578 17.23 6.63 11.39
CA ASP A 578 17.23 7.96 10.78
C ASP A 578 16.14 8.13 9.69
N HIS A 579 15.30 7.11 9.48
CA HIS A 579 14.23 7.13 8.47
C HIS A 579 12.87 7.36 9.13
N PHE A 580 12.00 8.13 8.46
CA PHE A 580 10.61 8.30 8.86
C PHE A 580 9.67 7.58 7.89
N PHE A 581 8.70 6.86 8.43
CA PHE A 581 7.61 6.23 7.70
C PHE A 581 6.31 6.96 8.02
N ALA A 582 5.43 7.13 7.03
CA ALA A 582 4.16 7.83 7.17
C ALA A 582 2.99 6.90 6.78
N PRO A 583 2.45 6.10 7.72
CA PRO A 583 1.49 5.02 7.41
C PRO A 583 0.22 5.48 6.66
N ARG A 584 -0.18 6.75 6.84
CA ARG A 584 -1.33 7.34 6.14
C ARG A 584 -1.10 7.49 4.63
N GLU A 585 0.11 7.85 4.19
CA GLU A 585 0.41 7.98 2.77
C GLU A 585 0.52 6.60 2.09
N TYR A 586 1.04 5.58 2.80
CA TYR A 586 0.99 4.18 2.34
C TYR A 586 -0.46 3.75 2.07
N LEU A 587 -1.36 3.94 3.05
CA LEU A 587 -2.78 3.61 2.89
C LEU A 587 -3.43 4.39 1.74
N SER A 588 -3.12 5.70 1.61
CA SER A 588 -3.61 6.52 0.49
C SER A 588 -3.17 5.95 -0.87
N GLN A 589 -1.92 5.49 -1.00
CA GLN A 589 -1.39 4.91 -2.24
C GLN A 589 -1.99 3.54 -2.56
N HIS A 590 -2.18 2.67 -1.56
CA HIS A 590 -2.85 1.37 -1.76
C HIS A 590 -4.31 1.55 -2.21
N ILE A 591 -5.05 2.47 -1.59
CA ILE A 591 -6.43 2.79 -2.01
C ILE A 591 -6.45 3.40 -3.41
N GLU A 592 -5.56 4.35 -3.73
CA GLU A 592 -5.47 4.95 -5.08
C GLU A 592 -5.19 3.88 -6.16
N HIS A 593 -4.21 3.00 -5.94
CA HIS A 593 -3.90 1.92 -6.88
C HIS A 593 -5.05 0.94 -7.06
N LYS A 594 -5.63 0.45 -5.95
CA LYS A 594 -6.74 -0.52 -5.98
C LYS A 594 -8.00 0.10 -6.60
N PHE A 595 -8.28 1.38 -6.37
CA PHE A 595 -9.44 2.06 -6.97
C PHE A 595 -9.28 2.20 -8.50
N VAL A 596 -8.09 2.50 -9.02
CA VAL A 596 -7.82 2.49 -10.48
C VAL A 596 -8.06 1.11 -11.08
N ASP A 597 -7.48 0.05 -10.50
CA ASP A 597 -7.60 -1.30 -11.05
C ASP A 597 -9.05 -1.84 -10.93
N LEU A 598 -9.78 -1.49 -9.87
CA LEU A 598 -11.20 -1.80 -9.71
C LEU A 598 -12.07 -1.07 -10.74
N ILE A 599 -11.87 0.23 -10.98
CA ILE A 599 -12.64 0.98 -11.99
C ILE A 599 -12.51 0.32 -13.38
N LEU A 600 -11.30 -0.08 -13.77
CA LEU A 600 -11.06 -0.74 -15.05
C LEU A 600 -11.70 -2.14 -15.11
N ALA A 601 -11.63 -2.91 -14.02
CA ALA A 601 -12.29 -4.21 -13.92
C ALA A 601 -13.83 -4.11 -13.93
N MET A 602 -14.40 -3.01 -13.44
CA MET A 602 -15.85 -2.78 -13.39
C MET A 602 -16.43 -2.21 -14.69
N ALA A 603 -15.58 -1.64 -15.55
CA ALA A 603 -15.98 -1.08 -16.86
C ALA A 603 -16.29 -2.16 -17.91
N VAL A 604 -15.77 -3.39 -17.74
CA VAL A 604 -15.96 -4.51 -18.68
C VAL A 604 -16.53 -5.70 -17.93
N ASP A 605 -17.60 -6.30 -18.43
CA ASP A 605 -18.18 -7.47 -17.77
C ASP A 605 -17.35 -8.74 -18.08
N PRO A 606 -16.91 -9.52 -17.08
CA PRO A 606 -16.16 -10.75 -17.33
C PRO A 606 -16.95 -11.81 -18.13
N ALA A 607 -18.29 -11.73 -18.17
CA ALA A 607 -19.11 -12.60 -18.99
C ALA A 607 -19.13 -12.21 -20.48
N SER A 608 -18.87 -10.95 -20.82
CA SER A 608 -18.91 -10.43 -22.19
C SER A 608 -17.82 -9.37 -22.45
N PRO A 609 -16.54 -9.77 -22.53
CA PRO A 609 -15.40 -8.84 -22.61
C PRO A 609 -15.34 -7.98 -23.89
N SER A 610 -16.19 -8.25 -24.89
CA SER A 610 -16.36 -7.44 -26.10
C SER A 610 -17.31 -6.24 -25.93
N THR A 611 -18.04 -6.16 -24.82
CA THR A 611 -19.02 -5.11 -24.51
C THR A 611 -18.69 -4.45 -23.17
N PRO A 612 -18.49 -3.12 -23.11
CA PRO A 612 -18.39 -2.43 -21.82
C PRO A 612 -19.74 -2.49 -21.11
N ARG A 613 -19.71 -2.35 -19.78
CA ARG A 613 -20.93 -2.24 -18.96
C ARG A 613 -21.70 -0.95 -19.33
N ARG A 614 -23.00 -0.89 -19.06
CA ARG A 614 -23.80 0.32 -19.33
C ARG A 614 -23.28 1.51 -18.50
N PRO A 615 -23.23 2.72 -19.07
CA PRO A 615 -22.81 3.92 -18.33
C PRO A 615 -23.60 4.17 -17.04
N SER A 616 -24.91 3.92 -17.01
CA SER A 616 -25.72 4.07 -15.79
C SER A 616 -25.30 3.12 -14.67
N ASP A 617 -25.10 1.84 -15.00
CA ASP A 617 -24.68 0.81 -14.06
C ASP A 617 -23.25 1.09 -13.54
N LEU A 618 -22.34 1.52 -14.43
CA LEU A 618 -20.98 1.91 -14.04
C LEU A 618 -20.95 3.16 -13.14
N LEU A 619 -21.81 4.15 -13.40
CA LEU A 619 -21.91 5.33 -12.54
C LEU A 619 -22.44 4.96 -11.15
N MET A 620 -23.45 4.10 -11.05
CA MET A 620 -23.97 3.58 -9.79
C MET A 620 -22.88 2.86 -8.99
N ILE A 621 -22.08 2.03 -9.65
CA ILE A 621 -20.93 1.34 -9.05
C ILE A 621 -19.91 2.35 -8.50
N ILE A 622 -19.49 3.33 -9.30
CA ILE A 622 -18.53 4.36 -8.87
C ILE A 622 -19.06 5.15 -7.67
N GLN A 623 -20.36 5.52 -7.67
CA GLN A 623 -20.98 6.26 -6.56
C GLN A 623 -21.06 5.43 -5.27
N ALA A 624 -21.37 4.14 -5.34
CA ALA A 624 -21.34 3.25 -4.18
C ALA A 624 -19.92 3.16 -3.57
N TYR A 625 -18.90 2.99 -4.42
CA TYR A 625 -17.50 2.95 -4.00
C TYR A 625 -17.03 4.28 -3.40
N MET A 626 -17.40 5.41 -4.01
CA MET A 626 -17.10 6.74 -3.46
C MET A 626 -17.74 6.95 -2.08
N THR A 627 -18.93 6.42 -1.84
CA THR A 627 -19.63 6.51 -0.55
C THR A 627 -18.89 5.74 0.54
N VAL A 628 -18.42 4.52 0.25
CA VAL A 628 -17.55 3.75 1.18
C VAL A 628 -16.26 4.51 1.46
N LEU A 629 -15.59 5.01 0.43
CA LEU A 629 -14.31 5.73 0.58
C LEU A 629 -14.46 7.04 1.36
N GLN A 630 -15.59 7.76 1.24
CA GLN A 630 -15.91 8.92 2.08
C GLN A 630 -16.16 8.52 3.54
N ASN A 631 -16.82 7.39 3.80
CA ASN A 631 -17.03 6.89 5.16
C ASN A 631 -15.71 6.48 5.87
N ILE A 632 -14.65 6.17 5.11
CA ILE A 632 -13.31 5.89 5.67
C ILE A 632 -12.67 7.16 6.23
N ASP A 633 -12.90 8.36 5.67
CA ASP A 633 -12.32 9.61 6.16
C ASP A 633 -12.74 9.91 7.63
N ALA A 634 -13.97 9.53 7.99
CA ALA A 634 -14.46 9.61 9.37
C ALA A 634 -13.71 8.68 10.35
N CYS A 635 -13.08 7.61 9.86
CA CYS A 635 -12.28 6.67 10.64
C CYS A 635 -10.77 7.00 10.60
N VAL A 636 -10.28 7.45 9.45
CA VAL A 636 -8.86 7.75 9.18
C VAL A 636 -8.81 9.07 8.42
N PRO A 637 -8.24 10.15 9.00
CA PRO A 637 -8.16 11.44 8.31
C PRO A 637 -7.23 11.33 7.09
N LEU A 638 -7.84 11.18 5.92
CA LEU A 638 -7.23 10.94 4.62
C LEU A 638 -7.80 11.96 3.64
N ASP A 639 -6.97 12.52 2.76
CA ASP A 639 -7.47 13.42 1.71
C ASP A 639 -8.12 12.62 0.58
N ILE A 640 -9.32 12.09 0.85
CA ILE A 640 -10.15 11.35 -0.10
C ILE A 640 -10.56 12.25 -1.28
N THR A 641 -10.66 13.57 -1.07
CA THR A 641 -10.92 14.53 -2.16
C THR A 641 -9.75 14.58 -3.14
N ARG A 642 -8.50 14.66 -2.66
CA ARG A 642 -7.29 14.52 -3.49
C ARG A 642 -7.25 13.15 -4.19
N LEU A 643 -7.60 12.07 -3.49
CA LEU A 643 -7.62 10.72 -4.08
C LEU A 643 -8.61 10.62 -5.25
N PHE A 644 -9.85 11.10 -5.08
CA PHE A 644 -10.84 11.14 -6.16
C PHE A 644 -10.39 12.02 -7.31
N ASN A 645 -9.84 13.21 -7.02
CA ASN A 645 -9.31 14.10 -8.05
C ASN A 645 -8.17 13.45 -8.84
N ASN A 646 -7.25 12.73 -8.19
CA ASN A 646 -6.18 12.01 -8.87
C ASN A 646 -6.72 10.90 -9.77
N VAL A 647 -7.57 10.02 -9.25
CA VAL A 647 -8.03 8.82 -9.96
C VAL A 647 -9.04 9.14 -11.05
N LEU A 648 -10.12 9.87 -10.71
CA LEU A 648 -11.21 10.12 -11.66
C LEU A 648 -10.77 11.05 -12.80
N LEU A 649 -9.93 12.05 -12.52
CA LEU A 649 -9.39 12.92 -13.58
C LEU A 649 -8.51 12.15 -14.57
N GLN A 650 -7.68 11.21 -14.09
CA GLN A 650 -6.89 10.34 -14.99
C GLN A 650 -7.79 9.52 -15.92
N GLN A 651 -8.93 9.04 -15.44
CA GLN A 651 -9.88 8.26 -16.26
C GLN A 651 -10.59 9.09 -17.37
N THR A 652 -10.57 10.44 -17.28
CA THR A 652 -11.06 11.34 -18.35
C THR A 652 -10.10 11.48 -19.53
N GLN A 653 -8.82 11.09 -19.36
CA GLN A 653 -7.82 11.06 -20.42
C GLN A 653 -7.86 9.70 -21.13
N PRO A 654 -7.35 9.55 -22.37
CA PRO A 654 -7.35 8.25 -23.06
C PRO A 654 -6.34 7.24 -22.47
N LEU A 655 -5.32 7.70 -21.74
CA LEU A 655 -4.34 6.88 -21.04
C LEU A 655 -4.13 7.41 -19.62
N ASP A 656 -3.91 6.52 -18.65
CA ASP A 656 -3.57 6.91 -17.27
C ASP A 656 -2.08 7.26 -17.11
N SER A 657 -1.67 7.65 -15.89
CA SER A 657 -0.27 7.95 -15.57
C SER A 657 0.70 6.76 -15.74
N ARG A 658 0.19 5.54 -15.87
CA ARG A 658 0.92 4.28 -16.06
C ARG A 658 0.83 3.76 -17.50
N ASN A 659 0.31 4.58 -18.44
CA ASN A 659 0.03 4.23 -19.84
C ASN A 659 -0.95 3.06 -20.04
N LYS A 660 -1.84 2.78 -19.07
CA LYS A 660 -2.98 1.86 -19.24
C LYS A 660 -4.13 2.57 -19.96
N GLU A 661 -4.93 1.80 -20.70
CA GLU A 661 -6.19 2.26 -21.28
C GLU A 661 -7.20 2.62 -20.17
N THR A 662 -7.94 3.72 -20.36
CA THR A 662 -8.93 4.23 -19.40
C THR A 662 -10.37 3.92 -19.83
N MET A 663 -11.34 4.20 -18.95
CA MET A 663 -12.77 4.22 -19.29
C MET A 663 -13.05 5.07 -20.56
N THR A 664 -12.42 6.25 -20.67
CA THR A 664 -12.58 7.12 -21.84
C THR A 664 -12.15 6.44 -23.13
N TYR A 665 -11.02 5.72 -23.13
CA TYR A 665 -10.56 4.97 -24.31
C TYR A 665 -11.49 3.79 -24.63
N ILE A 666 -11.87 2.99 -23.63
CA ILE A 666 -12.72 1.81 -23.78
C ILE A 666 -14.08 2.18 -24.40
N TYR A 667 -14.79 3.16 -23.83
CA TYR A 667 -16.07 3.61 -24.39
C TYR A 667 -15.89 4.25 -25.76
N THR A 668 -14.88 5.11 -25.96
CA THR A 668 -14.64 5.74 -27.27
C THR A 668 -14.43 4.70 -28.36
N LYS A 669 -13.59 3.68 -28.10
CA LYS A 669 -13.35 2.57 -29.02
C LYS A 669 -14.63 1.79 -29.31
N TRP A 670 -15.42 1.47 -28.29
CA TRP A 670 -16.66 0.70 -28.47
C TRP A 670 -17.72 1.46 -29.29
N TYR A 671 -17.97 2.74 -29.02
CA TYR A 671 -18.90 3.54 -29.82
C TYR A 671 -18.47 3.65 -31.29
N LEU A 672 -17.16 3.82 -31.56
CA LEU A 672 -16.64 3.94 -32.92
C LEU A 672 -16.60 2.61 -33.69
N GLU A 673 -16.01 1.57 -33.09
CA GLU A 673 -15.72 0.30 -33.77
C GLU A 673 -16.90 -0.68 -33.79
N VAL A 674 -17.85 -0.54 -32.87
CA VAL A 674 -18.99 -1.45 -32.70
C VAL A 674 -20.31 -0.74 -33.04
N VAL A 675 -20.70 0.30 -32.28
CA VAL A 675 -22.01 0.95 -32.47
C VAL A 675 -22.11 1.62 -33.84
N LEU A 676 -21.21 2.56 -34.14
CA LEU A 676 -21.26 3.32 -35.39
C LEU A 676 -20.89 2.49 -36.64
N ARG A 677 -20.09 1.44 -36.47
CA ARG A 677 -19.84 0.46 -37.55
C ARG A 677 -21.10 -0.35 -37.87
N ARG A 678 -21.86 -0.81 -36.86
CA ARG A 678 -23.14 -1.52 -37.05
C ARG A 678 -24.24 -0.59 -37.59
N ALA A 679 -24.26 0.68 -37.19
CA ALA A 679 -25.11 1.72 -37.77
C ALA A 679 -24.81 1.97 -39.26
N SER A 680 -23.53 2.12 -39.61
CA SER A 680 -23.08 2.32 -41.01
C SER A 680 -23.40 1.12 -41.92
N ALA A 681 -23.53 -0.08 -41.34
CA ALA A 681 -23.96 -1.30 -42.03
C ALA A 681 -25.49 -1.42 -42.19
N GLY A 682 -26.27 -0.45 -41.67
CA GLY A 682 -27.73 -0.44 -41.77
C GLY A 682 -28.47 -1.27 -40.71
N HIS A 683 -27.78 -1.77 -39.68
CA HIS A 683 -28.42 -2.54 -38.62
C HIS A 683 -29.06 -1.68 -37.52
N MET A 684 -28.71 -0.39 -37.42
CA MET A 684 -29.23 0.53 -36.41
C MET A 684 -29.79 1.79 -37.06
N LEU A 685 -30.87 2.32 -36.50
CA LEU A 685 -31.50 3.57 -36.92
C LEU A 685 -31.41 4.63 -35.83
N TRP A 686 -31.24 5.90 -36.21
CA TRP A 686 -31.40 7.02 -35.29
C TRP A 686 -32.88 7.39 -35.17
N SER A 687 -33.38 7.63 -33.96
CA SER A 687 -34.72 8.18 -33.74
C SER A 687 -34.65 9.60 -33.20
N GLU A 688 -35.22 10.55 -33.94
CA GLU A 688 -35.38 11.93 -33.46
C GLU A 688 -36.40 12.04 -32.33
N HIS A 689 -37.36 11.10 -32.23
CA HIS A 689 -38.33 11.11 -31.15
C HIS A 689 -37.72 10.66 -29.81
N LEU A 690 -36.97 9.55 -29.81
CA LEU A 690 -36.33 9.01 -28.60
C LEU A 690 -34.93 9.59 -28.32
N GLN A 691 -34.34 10.32 -29.27
CA GLN A 691 -32.97 10.85 -29.20
C GLN A 691 -31.92 9.74 -28.94
N ALA A 692 -32.13 8.56 -29.53
CA ALA A 692 -31.34 7.35 -29.32
C ALA A 692 -31.22 6.51 -30.60
N MET A 693 -30.26 5.59 -30.62
CA MET A 693 -30.10 4.56 -31.66
C MET A 693 -30.94 3.33 -31.32
N ILE A 694 -31.78 2.88 -32.25
CA ILE A 694 -32.67 1.73 -32.12
C ILE A 694 -32.19 0.61 -33.06
N SER A 695 -32.43 -0.66 -32.72
CA SER A 695 -32.16 -1.77 -33.65
C SER A 695 -33.13 -1.74 -34.84
N SER A 696 -32.61 -1.94 -36.05
CA SER A 696 -33.41 -2.04 -37.28
C SER A 696 -33.62 -3.48 -37.76
N GLY A 697 -33.22 -4.50 -36.99
CA GLY A 697 -33.43 -5.91 -37.33
C GLY A 697 -32.99 -6.90 -36.25
N GLU A 698 -33.26 -8.18 -36.48
CA GLU A 698 -32.79 -9.29 -35.64
C GLU A 698 -31.33 -9.63 -35.97
N GLY A 699 -30.47 -9.76 -34.95
CA GLY A 699 -29.05 -10.11 -35.12
C GLY A 699 -28.03 -9.24 -34.40
N ILE A 700 -28.45 -8.24 -33.61
CA ILE A 700 -27.54 -7.47 -32.75
C ILE A 700 -27.48 -8.10 -31.35
N GLU A 701 -26.26 -8.40 -30.87
CA GLU A 701 -26.01 -9.02 -29.55
C GLU A 701 -26.34 -8.11 -28.35
N PHE A 702 -26.55 -6.80 -28.58
CA PHE A 702 -26.92 -5.83 -27.57
C PHE A 702 -27.99 -4.87 -28.10
N ALA A 703 -28.84 -4.35 -27.22
CA ALA A 703 -29.82 -3.33 -27.57
C ALA A 703 -29.16 -1.94 -27.56
N PRO A 704 -29.06 -1.22 -28.71
CA PRO A 704 -28.34 0.05 -28.80
C PRO A 704 -28.99 1.18 -27.99
N GLU A 705 -30.30 1.10 -27.77
CA GLU A 705 -31.08 2.01 -26.91
C GLU A 705 -30.52 2.05 -25.47
N GLN A 706 -30.05 0.91 -24.94
CA GLN A 706 -29.51 0.77 -23.58
C GLN A 706 -28.10 1.38 -23.39
N TYR A 707 -27.57 2.04 -24.42
CA TYR A 707 -26.29 2.76 -24.38
C TYR A 707 -26.39 4.16 -24.98
N THR A 708 -27.44 4.46 -25.76
CA THR A 708 -27.59 5.72 -26.50
C THR A 708 -28.79 6.56 -26.08
N ASP A 709 -29.61 6.08 -25.13
CA ASP A 709 -30.61 6.89 -24.41
C ASP A 709 -29.97 8.17 -23.83
N PRO A 710 -30.62 9.34 -23.90
CA PRO A 710 -30.21 10.56 -23.21
C PRO A 710 -29.87 10.42 -21.72
N ARG A 711 -30.36 9.41 -21.01
CA ARG A 711 -29.92 9.03 -19.66
C ARG A 711 -28.52 8.41 -19.67
N GLU A 712 -28.27 7.44 -20.54
CA GLU A 712 -26.98 6.75 -20.64
C GLU A 712 -25.89 7.70 -21.13
N LEU A 713 -26.19 8.58 -22.09
CA LEU A 713 -25.26 9.61 -22.54
C LEU A 713 -24.92 10.63 -21.44
N ARG A 714 -25.86 10.94 -20.53
CA ARG A 714 -25.60 11.78 -19.36
C ARG A 714 -24.70 11.06 -18.34
N CYS A 715 -24.98 9.80 -18.04
CA CYS A 715 -24.12 9.00 -17.16
C CYS A 715 -22.70 8.86 -17.74
N LEU A 716 -22.59 8.62 -19.05
CA LEU A 716 -21.31 8.60 -19.77
C LEU A 716 -20.58 9.94 -19.64
N ALA A 717 -21.25 11.06 -19.93
CA ALA A 717 -20.67 12.40 -19.82
C ALA A 717 -20.22 12.74 -18.39
N GLN A 718 -20.92 12.25 -17.37
CA GLN A 718 -20.52 12.39 -15.96
C GLN A 718 -19.27 11.54 -15.62
N ILE A 719 -19.13 10.35 -16.21
CA ILE A 719 -17.97 9.46 -16.00
C ILE A 719 -16.71 9.99 -16.71
N ILE A 720 -16.81 10.33 -18.00
CA ILE A 720 -15.64 10.70 -18.84
C ILE A 720 -15.34 12.20 -18.80
N GLY A 721 -16.29 13.01 -18.30
CA GLY A 721 -16.18 14.46 -18.17
C GLY A 721 -16.01 15.22 -19.50
N PRO A 722 -15.77 16.54 -19.43
CA PRO A 722 -15.56 17.37 -20.62
C PRO A 722 -14.35 16.94 -21.47
N TYR A 723 -13.28 16.43 -20.84
CA TYR A 723 -12.09 15.96 -21.55
C TYR A 723 -12.37 14.70 -22.38
N GLY A 724 -13.07 13.71 -21.80
CA GLY A 724 -13.42 12.49 -22.51
C GLY A 724 -14.48 12.71 -23.58
N VAL A 725 -15.49 13.55 -23.32
CA VAL A 725 -16.48 13.95 -24.35
C VAL A 725 -15.80 14.67 -25.50
N LYS A 726 -14.85 15.58 -25.22
CA LYS A 726 -14.04 16.23 -26.27
C LYS A 726 -13.25 15.20 -27.08
N TYR A 727 -12.57 14.27 -26.44
CA TYR A 727 -11.79 13.23 -27.12
C TYR A 727 -12.68 12.36 -28.04
N LEU A 728 -13.83 11.90 -27.54
CA LEU A 728 -14.82 11.16 -28.34
C LEU A 728 -15.33 12.02 -29.51
N ALA A 729 -15.73 13.27 -29.26
CA ALA A 729 -16.21 14.19 -30.28
C ALA A 729 -15.15 14.49 -31.37
N GLU A 730 -13.88 14.63 -31.02
CA GLU A 730 -12.77 14.79 -31.98
C GLU A 730 -12.60 13.55 -32.86
N ARG A 731 -12.69 12.35 -32.29
CA ARG A 731 -12.64 11.09 -33.07
C ARG A 731 -13.84 10.94 -34.01
N LEU A 732 -15.05 11.22 -33.53
CA LEU A 732 -16.27 11.25 -34.37
C LEU A 732 -16.11 12.22 -35.55
N THR A 733 -15.60 13.42 -35.27
CA THR A 733 -15.32 14.45 -36.28
C THR A 733 -14.28 13.99 -37.31
N TRP A 734 -13.26 13.22 -36.88
CA TRP A 734 -12.25 12.65 -37.76
C TRP A 734 -12.83 11.58 -38.70
N HIS A 735 -13.73 10.73 -38.20
CA HIS A 735 -14.47 9.78 -39.04
C HIS A 735 -15.38 10.47 -40.05
N VAL A 736 -16.07 11.56 -39.66
CA VAL A 736 -16.84 12.39 -40.60
C VAL A 736 -15.93 12.96 -41.69
N ALA A 737 -14.80 13.58 -41.32
CA ALA A 737 -13.89 14.15 -42.29
C ALA A 737 -13.43 13.09 -43.31
N SER A 738 -13.08 11.88 -42.84
CA SER A 738 -12.76 10.74 -43.71
C SER A 738 -13.88 10.40 -44.72
N GLN A 739 -15.15 10.44 -44.30
CA GLN A 739 -16.29 10.26 -45.22
C GLN A 739 -16.43 11.41 -46.24
N ILE A 740 -16.15 12.66 -45.84
CA ILE A 740 -16.10 13.82 -46.75
C ILE A 740 -14.95 13.65 -47.76
N GLY A 741 -13.80 13.13 -47.35
CA GLY A 741 -12.68 12.79 -48.23
C GLY A 741 -13.07 11.76 -49.30
N GLU A 742 -13.81 10.71 -48.94
CA GLU A 742 -14.35 9.74 -49.90
C GLU A 742 -15.44 10.33 -50.81
N LEU A 743 -16.33 11.18 -50.28
CA LEU A 743 -17.30 11.92 -51.08
C LEU A 743 -16.62 12.80 -52.13
N ASN A 744 -15.56 13.53 -51.75
CA ASN A 744 -14.79 14.37 -52.66
C ASN A 744 -14.15 13.57 -53.80
N LYS A 745 -13.72 12.31 -53.58
CA LYS A 745 -13.25 11.42 -54.65
C LYS A 745 -14.36 11.07 -55.64
N ILE A 746 -15.58 10.80 -55.16
CA ILE A 746 -16.74 10.50 -56.01
C ILE A 746 -17.13 11.75 -56.84
N VAL A 747 -17.11 12.94 -56.24
CA VAL A 747 -17.38 14.20 -56.93
C VAL A 747 -16.29 14.51 -57.97
N LEU A 748 -15.01 14.24 -57.68
CA LEU A 748 -13.90 14.41 -58.63
C LEU A 748 -14.09 13.53 -59.87
N ALA A 749 -14.47 12.26 -59.66
CA ALA A 749 -14.71 11.31 -60.75
C ALA A 749 -15.90 11.69 -61.65
N ASN A 750 -16.80 12.56 -61.18
CA ASN A 750 -18.02 12.99 -61.91
C ASN A 750 -18.04 14.53 -62.16
N ARG A 751 -16.88 15.20 -62.08
CA ARG A 751 -16.77 16.68 -62.09
C ARG A 751 -17.53 17.34 -63.25
N ASP A 752 -17.37 16.85 -64.47
CA ASP A 752 -17.92 17.47 -65.68
C ASP A 752 -19.43 17.30 -65.79
N VAL A 753 -19.94 16.14 -65.34
CA VAL A 753 -21.38 15.82 -65.26
C VAL A 753 -22.06 16.74 -64.24
N LEU A 754 -21.47 16.88 -63.06
CA LEU A 754 -21.96 17.76 -61.99
C LEU A 754 -21.85 19.25 -62.36
N HIS A 755 -20.80 19.65 -63.08
CA HIS A 755 -20.66 21.01 -63.59
C HIS A 755 -21.73 21.34 -64.63
N THR A 756 -22.01 20.40 -65.54
CA THR A 756 -23.09 20.51 -66.54
C THR A 756 -24.45 20.66 -65.87
N ALA A 757 -24.70 19.92 -64.80
CA ALA A 757 -25.93 20.02 -64.02
C ALA A 757 -26.07 21.38 -63.32
N ARG A 758 -24.97 21.91 -62.76
CA ARG A 758 -24.94 23.22 -62.10
C ARG A 758 -25.20 24.38 -63.06
N THR A 759 -24.78 24.28 -64.33
CA THR A 759 -24.95 25.36 -65.32
C THR A 759 -26.21 25.24 -66.17
N ASN A 760 -26.81 24.05 -66.28
CA ASN A 760 -27.99 23.78 -67.09
C ASN A 760 -29.22 23.38 -66.23
N PHE A 761 -29.34 23.91 -65.01
CA PHE A 761 -30.40 23.50 -64.09
C PHE A 761 -31.81 23.78 -64.62
N ASP A 762 -32.00 24.82 -65.41
CA ASP A 762 -33.26 25.16 -66.08
C ASP A 762 -33.64 24.18 -67.22
N CYS A 763 -32.67 23.45 -67.79
CA CYS A 763 -32.90 22.55 -68.92
C CYS A 763 -33.36 21.17 -68.44
N ASN A 764 -34.64 20.84 -68.65
CA ASN A 764 -35.22 19.63 -68.07
C ASN A 764 -34.64 18.33 -68.65
N GLU A 765 -34.41 18.24 -69.96
CA GLU A 765 -33.85 17.05 -70.62
C GLU A 765 -32.42 16.74 -70.16
N ARG A 766 -31.51 17.73 -70.20
CA ARG A 766 -30.12 17.58 -69.75
C ARG A 766 -30.02 17.16 -68.28
N MET A 767 -30.94 17.63 -67.43
CA MET A 767 -30.97 17.21 -66.02
C MET A 767 -31.35 15.73 -65.87
N LYS A 768 -32.27 15.21 -66.69
CA LYS A 768 -32.61 13.78 -66.71
C LYS A 768 -31.43 12.92 -67.15
N GLU A 769 -30.70 13.35 -68.19
CA GLU A 769 -29.47 12.67 -68.64
C GLU A 769 -28.42 12.59 -67.52
N VAL A 770 -28.16 13.70 -66.82
CA VAL A 770 -27.26 13.75 -65.65
C VAL A 770 -27.72 12.79 -64.55
N MET A 771 -29.01 12.80 -64.20
CA MET A 771 -29.58 11.91 -63.18
C MET A 771 -29.43 10.44 -63.56
N GLN A 772 -29.64 10.08 -64.83
CA GLN A 772 -29.45 8.72 -65.33
C GLN A 772 -27.98 8.28 -65.30
N VAL A 773 -27.04 9.17 -65.65
CA VAL A 773 -25.60 8.89 -65.58
C VAL A 773 -25.14 8.63 -64.13
N LEU A 774 -25.63 9.40 -63.16
CA LEU A 774 -25.32 9.21 -61.73
C LEU A 774 -26.03 7.98 -61.10
N ALA A 775 -27.13 7.52 -61.72
CA ALA A 775 -27.87 6.33 -61.29
C ALA A 775 -27.33 5.02 -61.88
N HIS A 776 -26.57 5.05 -62.98
CA HIS A 776 -26.09 3.86 -63.66
C HIS A 776 -24.96 3.16 -62.87
N GLU A 777 -25.03 1.82 -62.72
CA GLU A 777 -23.97 1.03 -62.10
C GLU A 777 -22.75 0.85 -63.03
N PRO A 778 -21.51 1.01 -62.57
CA PRO A 778 -20.32 0.82 -63.39
C PRO A 778 -20.12 -0.66 -63.73
N LYS A 779 -20.02 -1.00 -65.02
CA LYS A 779 -19.93 -2.40 -65.51
C LYS A 779 -18.62 -3.13 -65.18
N GLU A 780 -17.64 -2.47 -64.56
CA GLU A 780 -16.29 -3.00 -64.35
C GLU A 780 -15.89 -3.12 -62.87
N LYS A 781 -16.45 -4.12 -62.17
CA LYS A 781 -15.76 -5.00 -61.20
C LYS A 781 -16.74 -6.01 -60.60
N LYS A 782 -16.30 -7.27 -60.42
CA LYS A 782 -17.06 -8.26 -59.63
C LYS A 782 -16.86 -7.98 -58.14
N GLY A 783 -17.70 -7.10 -57.60
CA GLY A 783 -17.79 -6.69 -56.20
C GLY A 783 -18.92 -5.66 -56.08
N SER A 784 -19.50 -5.48 -54.89
CA SER A 784 -20.70 -4.65 -54.69
C SER A 784 -20.44 -3.14 -54.81
N THR A 785 -20.22 -2.64 -56.04
CA THR A 785 -20.19 -1.21 -56.33
C THR A 785 -21.60 -0.68 -56.59
N SER A 786 -22.23 -0.18 -55.53
CA SER A 786 -23.42 0.67 -55.59
C SER A 786 -23.25 1.84 -56.56
N SER A 787 -24.35 2.40 -57.09
CA SER A 787 -24.26 3.52 -58.03
C SER A 787 -23.62 4.77 -57.38
N PRO A 788 -23.07 5.71 -58.16
CA PRO A 788 -22.52 6.97 -57.62
C PRO A 788 -23.50 7.72 -56.72
N ALA A 789 -24.78 7.82 -57.12
CA ALA A 789 -25.84 8.40 -56.32
C ALA A 789 -26.07 7.67 -54.98
N ASP A 790 -26.09 6.33 -54.96
CA ASP A 790 -26.25 5.56 -53.72
C ASP A 790 -25.07 5.78 -52.77
N ALA A 791 -23.85 5.76 -53.31
CA ALA A 791 -22.63 5.97 -52.54
C ALA A 791 -22.57 7.38 -51.92
N ILE A 792 -23.09 8.40 -52.63
CA ILE A 792 -23.25 9.76 -52.09
C ILE A 792 -24.27 9.76 -50.95
N LEU A 793 -25.49 9.25 -51.20
CA LEU A 793 -26.58 9.26 -50.22
C LEU A 793 -26.26 8.45 -48.95
N GLN A 794 -25.66 7.26 -49.10
CA GLN A 794 -25.24 6.41 -47.98
C GLN A 794 -24.20 7.12 -47.10
N ARG A 795 -23.17 7.72 -47.70
CA ARG A 795 -22.13 8.44 -46.95
C ARG A 795 -22.67 9.70 -46.29
N THR A 796 -23.54 10.45 -46.96
CA THR A 796 -24.21 11.62 -46.35
C THR A 796 -25.14 11.21 -45.21
N SER A 797 -25.86 10.08 -45.31
CA SER A 797 -26.64 9.50 -44.20
C SER A 797 -25.74 9.11 -43.02
N ILE A 798 -24.61 8.44 -43.26
CA ILE A 798 -23.63 8.07 -42.21
C ILE A 798 -23.08 9.32 -41.50
N ILE A 799 -22.70 10.36 -42.25
CA ILE A 799 -22.25 11.64 -41.67
C ILE A 799 -23.34 12.24 -40.77
N GLY A 800 -24.59 12.22 -41.23
CA GLY A 800 -25.73 12.73 -40.46
C GLY A 800 -25.97 11.94 -39.16
N GLN A 801 -25.90 10.61 -39.21
CA GLN A 801 -26.02 9.75 -38.01
C GLN A 801 -24.92 10.05 -36.99
N ILE A 802 -23.67 10.20 -37.43
CA ILE A 802 -22.55 10.53 -36.55
C ILE A 802 -22.74 11.91 -35.89
N PHE A 803 -23.27 12.90 -36.62
CA PHE A 803 -23.60 14.20 -36.03
C PHE A 803 -24.79 14.13 -35.08
N SER A 804 -25.87 13.43 -35.41
CA SER A 804 -27.01 13.26 -34.50
C SER A 804 -26.58 12.65 -33.15
N PHE A 805 -25.72 11.63 -33.18
CA PHE A 805 -25.14 11.04 -31.97
C PHE A 805 -24.22 12.02 -31.21
N ARG A 806 -23.40 12.81 -31.92
CA ARG A 806 -22.50 13.81 -31.33
C ARG A 806 -23.28 14.97 -30.68
N ASP A 807 -24.36 15.42 -31.30
CA ASP A 807 -25.16 16.53 -30.79
C ASP A 807 -25.96 16.08 -29.55
N ALA A 808 -26.42 14.83 -29.52
CA ALA A 808 -27.00 14.21 -28.32
C ALA A 808 -25.96 14.06 -27.19
N LEU A 809 -24.72 13.68 -27.50
CA LEU A 809 -23.62 13.62 -26.53
C LEU A 809 -23.27 15.00 -25.94
N HIS A 810 -23.22 16.05 -26.77
CA HIS A 810 -23.01 17.43 -26.28
C HIS A 810 -24.18 17.92 -25.43
N THR A 811 -25.42 17.66 -25.86
CA THR A 811 -26.64 17.96 -25.09
C THR A 811 -26.61 17.25 -23.73
N ALA A 812 -26.14 16.01 -23.68
CA ALA A 812 -25.97 15.27 -22.43
C ALA A 812 -24.86 15.85 -21.53
N LEU A 813 -23.76 16.33 -22.11
CA LEU A 813 -22.70 17.04 -21.36
C LEU A 813 -23.20 18.37 -20.78
N GLU A 814 -23.92 19.17 -21.57
CA GLU A 814 -24.55 20.42 -21.10
C GLU A 814 -25.49 20.16 -19.92
N GLN A 815 -26.33 19.11 -20.02
CA GLN A 815 -27.23 18.69 -18.93
C GLN A 815 -26.49 18.15 -17.70
N ALA A 816 -25.33 17.49 -17.87
CA ALA A 816 -24.51 16.99 -16.76
C ALA A 816 -23.73 18.12 -16.04
N LEU A 817 -23.45 19.24 -16.71
CA LEU A 817 -22.72 20.40 -16.16
C LEU A 817 -23.63 21.47 -15.52
N GLY A 818 -24.96 21.32 -15.61
CA GLY A 818 -25.93 22.23 -14.97
C GLY A 818 -25.84 23.68 -15.45
N GLU A 819 -25.94 24.65 -14.54
CA GLU A 819 -25.92 26.08 -14.85
C GLU A 819 -24.64 26.54 -15.57
N LEU A 820 -23.52 25.86 -15.33
CA LEU A 820 -22.25 26.09 -16.04
C LEU A 820 -22.33 25.68 -17.52
N GLY A 821 -23.11 24.64 -17.85
CA GLY A 821 -23.40 24.26 -19.24
C GLY A 821 -24.20 25.35 -19.97
N ALA A 822 -25.22 25.91 -19.31
CA ALA A 822 -25.98 27.03 -19.85
C ALA A 822 -25.12 28.30 -20.04
N ALA A 823 -24.14 28.55 -19.16
CA ALA A 823 -23.19 29.65 -19.30
C ALA A 823 -22.11 29.42 -20.37
N MET A 824 -21.77 28.15 -20.67
CA MET A 824 -20.92 27.76 -21.80
C MET A 824 -21.68 27.73 -23.14
N GLY A 825 -22.98 28.06 -23.14
CA GLY A 825 -23.94 27.95 -24.24
C GLY A 825 -23.60 28.77 -25.49
N MET A 826 -22.63 28.29 -26.28
CA MET A 826 -22.27 28.79 -27.59
C MET A 826 -22.04 27.62 -28.56
N GLN A 827 -23.12 26.91 -28.92
CA GLN A 827 -23.16 26.23 -30.22
C GLN A 827 -23.10 27.29 -31.32
N GLY A 828 -21.88 27.69 -31.68
CA GLY A 828 -21.63 28.59 -32.81
C GLY A 828 -22.27 28.04 -34.09
N PRO A 829 -22.59 28.91 -35.08
CA PRO A 829 -23.27 28.49 -36.31
C PRO A 829 -22.43 27.57 -37.21
N ILE A 830 -21.17 27.29 -36.84
CA ILE A 830 -20.16 26.60 -37.63
C ILE A 830 -19.32 25.73 -36.72
N ASP A 831 -19.14 24.47 -37.10
CA ASP A 831 -18.30 23.51 -36.39
C ASP A 831 -16.80 23.72 -36.70
N ILE A 832 -16.11 24.39 -35.78
CA ILE A 832 -14.67 24.70 -35.89
C ILE A 832 -13.83 23.41 -35.84
N ALA A 833 -14.25 22.38 -35.08
CA ALA A 833 -13.54 21.11 -35.02
C ALA A 833 -13.61 20.38 -36.36
N LEU A 834 -14.79 20.37 -37.01
CA LEU A 834 -14.95 19.80 -38.35
C LEU A 834 -14.17 20.59 -39.40
N SER A 835 -14.22 21.92 -39.36
CA SER A 835 -13.45 22.77 -40.30
C SER A 835 -11.93 22.52 -40.17
N ASN A 836 -11.43 22.32 -38.95
CA ASN A 836 -10.04 21.91 -38.70
C ASN A 836 -9.70 20.51 -39.21
N ALA A 837 -10.58 19.51 -38.99
CA ALA A 837 -10.38 18.15 -39.46
C ALA A 837 -10.39 18.05 -40.99
N VAL A 838 -11.31 18.75 -41.66
CA VAL A 838 -11.36 18.87 -43.13
C VAL A 838 -10.11 19.57 -43.65
N ARG A 839 -9.69 20.68 -43.02
CA ARG A 839 -8.45 21.40 -43.38
C ARG A 839 -7.21 20.50 -43.32
N ALA A 840 -7.12 19.62 -42.32
CA ALA A 840 -6.00 18.67 -42.20
C ALA A 840 -5.97 17.64 -43.35
N GLN A 841 -7.12 17.32 -43.94
CA GLN A 841 -7.22 16.41 -45.08
C GLN A 841 -7.07 17.11 -46.44
N SER A 842 -7.35 18.42 -46.53
CA SER A 842 -7.26 19.21 -47.77
C SER A 842 -5.91 19.91 -48.00
N LEU A 843 -4.91 19.72 -47.11
CA LEU A 843 -3.59 20.39 -47.15
C LEU A 843 -2.83 20.35 -48.49
N GLN A 844 -3.14 19.41 -49.37
CA GLN A 844 -2.47 19.21 -50.66
C GLN A 844 -3.25 19.74 -51.88
N ILE A 845 -4.44 20.33 -51.69
CA ILE A 845 -5.33 20.76 -52.78
C ILE A 845 -5.34 22.29 -52.87
N ASN A 846 -5.34 22.82 -54.10
CA ASN A 846 -5.45 24.26 -54.34
C ASN A 846 -6.77 24.82 -53.76
N PRO A 847 -6.76 25.90 -52.94
CA PRO A 847 -7.96 26.45 -52.32
C PRO A 847 -9.13 26.76 -53.28
N ASP A 848 -8.85 27.22 -54.50
CA ASP A 848 -9.89 27.50 -55.50
C ASP A 848 -10.53 26.22 -56.07
N GLU A 849 -9.73 25.19 -56.32
CA GLU A 849 -10.23 23.88 -56.75
C GLU A 849 -11.03 23.22 -55.62
N HIS A 850 -10.56 23.32 -54.37
CA HIS A 850 -11.26 22.80 -53.21
C HIS A 850 -12.61 23.51 -52.97
N TYR A 851 -12.71 24.80 -53.26
CA TYR A 851 -13.99 25.54 -53.23
C TYR A 851 -14.94 25.09 -54.35
N GLN A 852 -14.45 24.94 -55.59
CA GLN A 852 -15.28 24.44 -56.70
C GLN A 852 -15.80 23.03 -56.39
N MET A 853 -14.94 22.16 -55.85
CA MET A 853 -15.29 20.82 -55.38
C MET A 853 -16.36 20.82 -54.31
N SER A 854 -16.26 21.72 -53.32
CA SER A 854 -17.26 21.85 -52.25
C SER A 854 -18.62 22.33 -52.78
N CYS A 855 -18.64 23.19 -53.80
CA CYS A 855 -19.87 23.54 -54.50
C CYS A 855 -20.48 22.34 -55.25
N LEU A 856 -19.65 21.58 -55.98
CA LEU A 856 -20.12 20.42 -56.75
C LEU A 856 -20.61 19.29 -55.84
N LEU A 857 -20.08 19.17 -54.62
CA LEU A 857 -20.56 18.22 -53.61
C LEU A 857 -22.02 18.51 -53.18
N LEU A 858 -22.37 19.77 -52.94
CA LEU A 858 -23.76 20.15 -52.66
C LEU A 858 -24.67 19.82 -53.85
N VAL A 859 -24.26 20.18 -55.08
CA VAL A 859 -25.01 19.86 -56.30
C VAL A 859 -25.21 18.35 -56.47
N ALA A 860 -24.19 17.54 -56.20
CA ALA A 860 -24.24 16.08 -56.28
C ALA A 860 -25.23 15.47 -55.29
N ILE A 861 -25.26 15.97 -54.05
CA ILE A 861 -26.25 15.54 -53.05
C ILE A 861 -27.66 15.92 -53.50
N ALA A 862 -27.89 17.17 -53.92
CA ALA A 862 -29.22 17.68 -54.28
C ALA A 862 -29.87 16.89 -55.43
N ILE A 863 -29.07 16.55 -56.44
CA ILE A 863 -29.51 15.80 -57.64
C ILE A 863 -29.66 14.30 -57.35
N SER A 864 -28.99 13.77 -56.32
CA SER A 864 -29.12 12.36 -55.93
C SER A 864 -30.40 12.10 -55.10
N LEU A 865 -30.92 13.09 -54.35
CA LEU A 865 -32.10 12.94 -53.48
C LEU A 865 -33.29 12.21 -54.12
N PRO A 866 -33.71 12.49 -55.37
CA PRO A 866 -34.90 11.85 -55.94
C PRO A 866 -34.80 10.32 -56.06
N LYS A 867 -33.58 9.75 -56.09
CA LYS A 867 -33.38 8.29 -56.11
C LYS A 867 -33.95 7.61 -54.86
N LEU A 868 -34.08 8.32 -53.74
CA LEU A 868 -34.71 7.78 -52.53
C LEU A 868 -36.20 7.45 -52.72
N ALA A 869 -36.89 8.04 -53.71
CA ALA A 869 -38.26 7.68 -54.04
C ALA A 869 -38.40 6.21 -54.50
N THR A 870 -37.33 5.62 -55.06
CA THR A 870 -37.33 4.23 -55.53
C THR A 870 -36.83 3.23 -54.48
N VAL A 871 -36.58 3.66 -53.25
CA VAL A 871 -35.99 2.84 -52.18
C VAL A 871 -37.00 2.62 -51.05
N GLU A 872 -37.55 1.41 -50.92
CA GLU A 872 -38.58 1.07 -49.92
C GLU A 872 -38.15 1.34 -48.46
N SER A 873 -36.86 1.23 -48.16
CA SER A 873 -36.31 1.57 -46.83
C SER A 873 -36.22 3.08 -46.56
N ALA A 874 -36.58 3.95 -47.51
CA ALA A 874 -36.69 5.40 -47.31
C ALA A 874 -38.02 5.83 -46.66
N THR A 875 -38.96 4.90 -46.47
CA THR A 875 -40.24 5.15 -45.76
C THR A 875 -40.03 5.82 -44.40
N TYR A 876 -40.78 6.90 -44.15
CA TYR A 876 -40.76 7.66 -42.90
C TYR A 876 -41.78 7.10 -41.92
N LYS A 877 -41.34 6.78 -40.69
CA LYS A 877 -42.17 6.33 -39.57
C LYS A 877 -42.42 7.48 -38.58
N PRO A 878 -43.65 8.00 -38.47
CA PRO A 878 -43.97 9.09 -37.55
C PRO A 878 -43.69 8.77 -36.08
N SER A 879 -43.97 7.54 -35.62
CA SER A 879 -43.69 7.05 -34.25
C SER A 879 -42.22 7.23 -33.83
N LEU A 880 -41.29 7.02 -34.74
CA LEU A 880 -39.85 7.17 -34.49
C LEU A 880 -39.29 8.53 -34.94
N ARG A 881 -40.09 9.31 -35.68
CA ARG A 881 -39.68 10.49 -36.47
C ARG A 881 -38.45 10.22 -37.33
N ALA A 882 -38.39 9.03 -37.92
CA ALA A 882 -37.21 8.51 -38.60
C ALA A 882 -37.59 7.71 -39.84
N SER A 883 -36.71 7.72 -40.84
CA SER A 883 -36.73 6.78 -41.97
C SER A 883 -35.85 5.56 -41.70
N LEU A 884 -36.29 4.38 -42.18
CA LEU A 884 -35.63 3.09 -41.87
C LEU A 884 -34.16 3.01 -42.35
N ASN A 885 -33.80 3.74 -43.40
CA ASN A 885 -32.43 3.85 -43.92
C ASN A 885 -31.66 5.11 -43.45
N ASN A 886 -32.11 5.75 -42.36
CA ASN A 886 -31.52 6.95 -41.77
C ASN A 886 -31.42 8.19 -42.68
N THR A 887 -32.12 8.22 -43.81
CA THR A 887 -32.11 9.37 -44.75
C THR A 887 -32.59 10.70 -44.13
N HIS A 888 -33.41 10.67 -43.08
CA HIS A 888 -33.78 11.85 -42.28
C HIS A 888 -32.57 12.56 -41.59
N CYS A 889 -31.43 11.88 -41.50
CA CYS A 889 -30.17 12.46 -41.03
C CYS A 889 -29.43 13.31 -42.11
N ILE A 890 -29.76 13.14 -43.41
CA ILE A 890 -29.15 13.91 -44.52
C ILE A 890 -29.31 15.44 -44.33
N PRO A 891 -30.50 15.97 -43.97
CA PRO A 891 -30.68 17.34 -43.50
C PRO A 891 -29.58 17.90 -42.58
N LEU A 892 -29.23 17.17 -41.53
CA LEU A 892 -28.21 17.59 -40.55
C LEU A 892 -26.81 17.54 -41.18
N ALA A 893 -26.51 16.47 -41.91
CA ALA A 893 -25.24 16.31 -42.62
C ALA A 893 -24.97 17.47 -43.56
N VAL A 894 -25.92 17.84 -44.43
CA VAL A 894 -25.76 18.92 -45.41
C VAL A 894 -25.53 20.26 -44.71
N ASN A 895 -26.32 20.59 -43.69
CA ASN A 895 -26.15 21.84 -42.93
C ASN A 895 -24.76 21.95 -42.29
N THR A 896 -24.31 20.90 -41.58
CA THR A 896 -23.03 20.91 -40.86
C THR A 896 -21.83 20.84 -41.83
N MET A 897 -21.93 20.05 -42.91
CA MET A 897 -20.91 20.01 -43.97
C MET A 897 -20.78 21.36 -44.69
N ALA A 898 -21.89 21.98 -45.11
CA ALA A 898 -21.87 23.28 -45.76
C ALA A 898 -21.27 24.36 -44.84
N GLY A 899 -21.67 24.37 -43.56
CA GLY A 899 -21.11 25.25 -42.55
C GLY A 899 -19.58 25.15 -42.46
N ALA A 900 -19.05 23.94 -42.29
CA ALA A 900 -17.60 23.74 -42.12
C ALA A 900 -16.77 23.93 -43.40
N LEU A 901 -17.29 23.50 -44.56
CA LEU A 901 -16.62 23.62 -45.86
C LEU A 901 -16.50 25.10 -46.26
N PHE A 902 -17.62 25.81 -46.39
CA PHE A 902 -17.60 27.19 -46.89
C PHE A 902 -17.02 28.20 -45.89
N HIS A 903 -17.00 27.87 -44.59
CA HIS A 903 -16.19 28.59 -43.61
C HIS A 903 -14.68 28.44 -43.85
N HIS A 904 -14.21 27.23 -44.17
CA HIS A 904 -12.80 26.97 -44.45
C HIS A 904 -12.27 27.78 -45.66
N HIS A 905 -13.10 28.05 -46.68
CA HIS A 905 -12.73 28.91 -47.81
C HIS A 905 -12.82 30.42 -47.52
N GLY A 906 -13.40 30.84 -46.38
CA GLY A 906 -13.43 32.24 -45.93
C GLY A 906 -14.27 33.21 -46.78
N ARG A 907 -15.13 32.73 -47.69
CA ARG A 907 -15.87 33.58 -48.66
C ARG A 907 -17.19 34.16 -48.15
N GLY A 908 -17.71 33.69 -47.02
CA GLY A 908 -18.94 34.20 -46.41
C GLY A 908 -20.23 33.88 -47.17
N ASP A 909 -20.21 32.98 -48.16
CA ASP A 909 -21.31 32.71 -49.09
C ASP A 909 -22.22 31.53 -48.69
N ILE A 910 -22.10 31.02 -47.45
CA ILE A 910 -22.80 29.84 -46.92
C ILE A 910 -24.32 29.91 -47.20
N HIS A 911 -24.96 31.02 -46.86
CA HIS A 911 -26.39 31.26 -47.10
C HIS A 911 -26.77 31.25 -48.60
N LEU A 912 -25.89 31.73 -49.49
CA LEU A 912 -26.12 31.70 -50.94
C LEU A 912 -26.02 30.26 -51.48
N ARG A 913 -25.02 29.50 -51.02
CA ARG A 913 -24.81 28.09 -51.41
C ARG A 913 -25.92 27.18 -50.88
N MET A 914 -26.44 27.44 -49.68
CA MET A 914 -27.61 26.71 -49.14
C MET A 914 -28.91 27.04 -49.87
N LYS A 915 -29.10 28.29 -50.33
CA LYS A 915 -30.24 28.66 -51.21
C LYS A 915 -30.16 27.97 -52.57
N GLU A 916 -28.97 27.93 -53.17
CA GLU A 916 -28.70 27.20 -54.41
C GLU A 916 -28.98 25.69 -54.25
N PHE A 917 -28.54 25.08 -53.14
CA PHE A 917 -28.84 23.69 -52.81
C PHE A 917 -30.35 23.43 -52.69
N LEU A 918 -31.08 24.26 -51.93
CA LEU A 918 -32.51 24.09 -51.74
C LEU A 918 -33.28 24.20 -53.07
N ALA A 919 -32.99 25.20 -53.89
CA ALA A 919 -33.64 25.37 -55.20
C ALA A 919 -33.40 24.16 -56.13
N LEU A 920 -32.16 23.65 -56.17
CA LEU A 920 -31.82 22.44 -56.94
C LEU A 920 -32.50 21.18 -56.39
N ALA A 921 -32.55 21.01 -55.07
CA ALA A 921 -33.20 19.88 -54.40
C ALA A 921 -34.72 19.88 -54.65
N SER A 922 -35.40 21.01 -54.41
CA SER A 922 -36.85 21.17 -54.64
C SER A 922 -37.21 20.93 -56.10
N SER A 923 -36.45 21.51 -57.05
CA SER A 923 -36.63 21.28 -58.48
C SER A 923 -36.44 19.81 -58.87
N SER A 924 -35.43 19.14 -58.31
CA SER A 924 -35.14 17.72 -58.60
C SER A 924 -36.23 16.78 -58.06
N VAL A 925 -36.73 17.05 -56.84
CA VAL A 925 -37.80 16.28 -56.20
C VAL A 925 -39.14 16.46 -56.92
N LEU A 926 -39.49 17.70 -57.31
CA LEU A 926 -40.73 17.97 -58.08
C LEU A 926 -40.72 17.30 -59.46
N ARG A 927 -39.57 17.25 -60.16
CA ARG A 927 -39.43 16.57 -61.45
C ARG A 927 -39.67 15.06 -61.32
N ALA A 928 -39.07 14.41 -60.31
CA ALA A 928 -39.27 12.99 -60.08
C ALA A 928 -40.71 12.64 -59.67
N ALA A 929 -41.40 13.53 -58.94
CA ALA A 929 -42.81 13.37 -58.62
C ALA A 929 -43.68 13.30 -59.90
N GLN A 930 -43.40 14.15 -60.90
CA GLN A 930 -44.10 14.15 -62.19
C GLN A 930 -43.80 12.91 -63.05
N GLU A 931 -42.63 12.29 -62.90
CA GLU A 931 -42.23 11.09 -63.69
C GLU A 931 -42.77 9.78 -63.13
N MET A 932 -43.11 9.74 -61.84
CA MET A 932 -43.56 8.52 -61.13
C MET A 932 -45.07 8.47 -60.89
N ASP A 933 -45.81 9.43 -61.44
CA ASP A 933 -47.25 9.57 -61.26
C ASP A 933 -48.00 8.29 -61.73
N GLY A 934 -48.79 7.69 -60.83
CA GLY A 934 -49.54 6.44 -61.09
C GLY A 934 -48.97 5.14 -60.52
N ARG A 935 -47.90 5.13 -59.70
CA ARG A 935 -47.44 3.93 -58.96
C ARG A 935 -47.66 4.06 -57.44
N GLN A 936 -48.46 3.17 -56.86
CA GLN A 936 -48.81 3.19 -55.43
C GLN A 936 -47.57 3.15 -54.51
N ASP A 937 -46.59 2.29 -54.81
CA ASP A 937 -45.38 2.11 -53.99
C ASP A 937 -44.45 3.34 -53.98
N ALA A 938 -44.55 4.20 -55.01
CA ALA A 938 -43.77 5.43 -55.09
C ALA A 938 -44.31 6.54 -54.17
N ILE A 939 -45.62 6.55 -53.87
CA ILE A 939 -46.28 7.61 -53.09
C ILE A 939 -45.76 7.66 -51.64
N ASN A 940 -45.49 6.50 -51.04
CA ASN A 940 -44.99 6.40 -49.66
C ASN A 940 -43.58 6.99 -49.52
N ASN A 941 -42.69 6.68 -50.47
CA ASN A 941 -41.30 7.16 -50.47
C ASN A 941 -41.20 8.64 -50.90
N GLN A 942 -42.09 9.11 -51.79
CA GLN A 942 -42.22 10.54 -52.12
C GLN A 942 -42.63 11.37 -50.91
N SER A 943 -43.55 10.86 -50.08
CA SER A 943 -43.97 11.54 -48.84
C SER A 943 -42.79 11.74 -47.88
N ALA A 944 -41.91 10.76 -47.75
CA ALA A 944 -40.68 10.87 -46.96
C ALA A 944 -39.70 11.93 -47.51
N LEU A 945 -39.60 12.08 -48.83
CA LEU A 945 -38.77 13.11 -49.47
C LEU A 945 -39.28 14.53 -49.20
N TYR A 946 -40.61 14.75 -49.21
CA TYR A 946 -41.18 16.07 -48.94
C TYR A 946 -40.96 16.47 -47.47
N ILE A 947 -41.08 15.51 -46.54
CA ILE A 947 -40.74 15.69 -45.13
C ILE A 947 -39.25 16.03 -44.95
N MET A 948 -38.34 15.40 -45.71
CA MET A 948 -36.90 15.67 -45.63
C MET A 948 -36.53 17.11 -46.06
N LEU A 949 -37.21 17.68 -47.06
CA LEU A 949 -36.99 19.08 -47.47
C LEU A 949 -37.39 20.07 -46.36
N GLU A 950 -38.42 19.75 -45.59
CA GLU A 950 -38.84 20.54 -44.43
C GLU A 950 -37.87 20.38 -43.26
N GLN A 951 -37.43 19.14 -42.96
CA GLN A 951 -36.40 18.86 -41.96
C GLN A 951 -35.07 19.57 -42.26
N LEU A 952 -34.70 19.71 -43.54
CA LEU A 952 -33.53 20.47 -43.99
C LEU A 952 -33.63 21.94 -43.55
N VAL A 953 -34.79 22.58 -43.77
CA VAL A 953 -34.99 23.99 -43.46
C VAL A 953 -35.11 24.21 -41.95
N ASN A 954 -35.81 23.33 -41.23
CA ASN A 954 -35.88 23.37 -39.76
C ASN A 954 -34.52 23.22 -39.06
N LYS A 955 -33.64 22.33 -39.57
CA LYS A 955 -32.30 22.11 -39.00
C LYS A 955 -31.27 23.13 -39.48
N CYS A 956 -31.54 23.85 -40.57
CA CYS A 956 -30.59 24.79 -41.16
C CYS A 956 -30.79 26.22 -40.67
N ARG A 957 -29.88 26.72 -39.83
CA ARG A 957 -29.87 28.13 -39.37
C ARG A 957 -29.65 29.16 -40.49
N TRP A 958 -29.42 28.73 -41.73
CA TRP A 958 -29.16 29.57 -42.91
C TRP A 958 -30.35 29.65 -43.88
N LEU A 959 -31.47 28.98 -43.61
CA LEU A 959 -32.67 28.96 -44.45
C LEU A 959 -33.89 29.37 -43.62
N SER A 960 -34.92 29.94 -44.26
CA SER A 960 -36.22 30.22 -43.63
C SER A 960 -37.34 29.51 -44.39
N MET A 961 -38.47 29.29 -43.72
CA MET A 961 -39.64 28.68 -44.34
C MET A 961 -40.19 29.49 -45.53
N ASP A 962 -39.97 30.81 -45.57
CA ASP A 962 -40.35 31.65 -46.71
C ASP A 962 -39.58 31.28 -47.99
N VAL A 963 -38.31 30.88 -47.83
CA VAL A 963 -37.47 30.40 -48.93
C VAL A 963 -37.90 29.00 -49.37
N LEU A 964 -38.38 28.16 -48.44
CA LEU A 964 -38.99 26.87 -48.77
C LEU A 964 -40.25 27.08 -49.60
N GLU A 965 -41.21 27.86 -49.12
CA GLU A 965 -42.50 28.10 -49.80
C GLU A 965 -42.31 28.68 -51.22
N ALA A 966 -41.31 29.54 -51.41
CA ALA A 966 -40.96 30.09 -52.73
C ALA A 966 -40.44 29.05 -53.74
N CYS A 967 -39.90 27.91 -53.27
CA CYS A 967 -39.33 26.85 -54.11
C CYS A 967 -40.14 25.54 -54.09
N PHE A 968 -40.94 25.30 -53.04
CA PHE A 968 -41.67 24.07 -52.79
C PHE A 968 -42.87 24.35 -51.85
N PRO A 969 -44.12 24.24 -52.31
CA PRO A 969 -45.28 24.66 -51.54
C PRO A 969 -45.56 23.73 -50.35
N TYR A 970 -45.67 24.29 -49.15
CA TYR A 970 -45.82 23.57 -47.87
C TYR A 970 -47.09 22.70 -47.81
N ASN A 971 -48.11 22.99 -48.63
CA ASN A 971 -49.28 22.12 -48.78
C ASN A 971 -48.90 20.67 -49.18
N LEU A 972 -47.84 20.47 -49.97
CA LEU A 972 -47.34 19.13 -50.32
C LEU A 972 -46.75 18.43 -49.09
N VAL A 973 -45.94 19.15 -48.29
CA VAL A 973 -45.34 18.64 -47.04
C VAL A 973 -46.42 18.28 -46.02
N ARG A 974 -47.42 19.16 -45.81
CA ARG A 974 -48.55 18.89 -44.91
C ARG A 974 -49.33 17.63 -45.31
N THR A 975 -49.53 17.44 -46.62
CA THR A 975 -50.24 16.26 -47.15
C THR A 975 -49.41 14.99 -46.98
N ALA A 976 -48.09 15.06 -47.18
CA ALA A 976 -47.17 13.95 -46.92
C ALA A 976 -47.16 13.54 -45.43
N TYR A 977 -47.09 14.50 -44.50
CA TYR A 977 -47.24 14.18 -43.08
C TYR A 977 -48.58 13.50 -42.78
N GLN A 978 -49.69 14.07 -43.27
CA GLN A 978 -51.01 13.47 -43.07
C GLN A 978 -51.08 12.02 -43.58
N HIS A 979 -50.54 11.76 -44.77
CA HIS A 979 -50.47 10.42 -45.35
C HIS A 979 -49.67 9.45 -44.46
N CYS A 980 -48.45 9.81 -44.05
CA CYS A 980 -47.62 8.96 -43.20
C CYS A 980 -48.26 8.67 -41.83
N TYR A 981 -48.91 9.65 -41.21
CA TYR A 981 -49.61 9.46 -39.92
C TYR A 981 -50.87 8.59 -40.05
N GLN A 982 -51.63 8.71 -41.15
CA GLN A 982 -52.79 7.85 -41.42
C GLN A 982 -52.36 6.41 -41.68
N GLN A 983 -51.36 6.21 -42.55
CA GLN A 983 -50.82 4.89 -42.87
C GLN A 983 -50.29 4.14 -41.63
N GLU A 984 -49.60 4.84 -40.72
CA GLU A 984 -49.14 4.23 -39.46
C GLU A 984 -50.31 3.89 -38.53
N ALA A 985 -51.34 4.74 -38.43
CA ALA A 985 -52.53 4.46 -37.63
C ALA A 985 -53.31 3.23 -38.12
N ASP A 986 -53.43 3.07 -39.45
CA ASP A 986 -54.05 1.89 -40.08
C ASP A 986 -53.22 0.60 -39.88
N THR A 987 -51.94 0.72 -39.46
CA THR A 987 -51.07 -0.43 -39.13
C THR A 987 -51.21 -0.87 -37.66
N PHE A 988 -51.86 -0.05 -36.81
CA PHE A 988 -52.07 -0.32 -35.38
C PHE A 988 -53.51 -0.78 -35.05
N GLN A 989 -54.41 -0.84 -36.04
CA GLN A 989 -55.77 -1.41 -35.93
C GLN A 989 -55.81 -2.86 -36.42
#